data_AF-A0A3D1LDI2-F1
#
_entry.id   AF-A0A3D1LDI2-F1
#
_cell.length_a   1.000
_cell.length_b   1.000
_cell.length_c   1.000
_cell.angle_alpha   90.00
_cell.angle_beta   90.00
_cell.angle_gamma   90.00
#
_symmetry.space_group_name_H-M   'P 1'
#
loop_
_entity.id
_entity.type
_entity.pdbx_description
1 polymer ?
#
loop_
_entity_poly.entity_id
_entity_poly.type
_entity_poly.pdbx_seq_one_letter_code
_entity_poly.pdbx_strand_id
1 'polypeptide(L)'
;MRYGTVQTLDNSTTGNTITLNLSPQTGVSAGAIAPIIQHLGEKVSIQTGADTWEEITAGKTYDFTLPRIIRVESAPKYGLTTEYTVTVTSNPSSEREILSYQIGQAVGTVDQKNGKISIEIPYAAILSDEPVRITTSDFAKVTSPSSLKVGNQNFYTVTAEDGTTKQYEVTIVRTKPATGNSIVNFSYGAISATINESNGNIDMVVPYGTDLTKLKPSVEVSTFATVSPISGAEVDFSKSDTTRVTYTVTSQSGTPRQYHVKVTKAGKPESAPYSDILKKARENIITLYKSYNDGKDHDGKCGYDDWELMNLGFAECKTPVTPGEALPYGLNIYDHIFAINPTKMTDYGRVIMMLTALGINASNLDSYGDGMPFKDSKGKVVTNLVEELYKFSGSYTINGPIFALIALDMGNYTVPKDAKWTREKLVETILAHPYGSDGFDIDMVAMLMQSLYPYINDPTYGTRVKAKMQEGYDIILGYKTAPGVNSMGSDYSFYSWGTTNSESAAQVICAMCAMGVDIGTDPNFGAYSTGDYTKDQGVIPYWLTHFLVTKADGSIGSGFGHADTGFNKMATYESMYALQWYLNFYENGGADGFPYSLYAGRFDFARALSKECSITKFVLEGQEGTIRGDSIEIRVPDEMPLNNLTPEVTVSEGAKLIAPKLPATFVAGAPTAFTVQAEDGTSKKTYAVTPVYDANVKGKGTTLFTDTIQIQNEDLADKDMEDMQVTKNDDGTTDILITIVPGVDTTKLRFKADISYKATASIDVTGKSNVDLHDWTEVVVTAEDGATTAKYRVKVVSQTFASITEFVIKVDGVEYGAVITATGATGTIRFVGIPDTADLTRVVPTKLTLGEGTTEVLPSASAPQNFAEGAEYTVKGEGLRTRTYSVVTSSKGGGGD
;
A
#
# COMPACT_ATOMS: atom_id res chain seq x y z
N MET A 1 -23.13 56.38 -18.82
CA MET A 1 -22.92 57.72 -18.20
C MET A 1 -21.98 58.50 -19.09
N ARG A 2 -22.27 59.77 -19.36
CA ARG A 2 -21.36 60.69 -20.07
C ARG A 2 -20.97 61.80 -19.11
N TYR A 3 -19.74 62.28 -19.22
CA TYR A 3 -19.18 63.27 -18.33
C TYR A 3 -19.13 64.62 -19.04
N GLY A 4 -19.62 65.67 -18.38
CA GLY A 4 -19.50 67.03 -18.89
C GLY A 4 -18.09 67.57 -18.68
N THR A 5 -17.60 68.37 -19.61
CA THR A 5 -16.36 69.13 -19.47
C THR A 5 -16.65 70.40 -18.68
N VAL A 6 -15.99 70.56 -17.53
CA VAL A 6 -16.08 71.77 -16.70
C VAL A 6 -15.00 72.74 -17.13
N GLN A 7 -15.38 73.98 -17.43
CA GLN A 7 -14.46 75.07 -17.70
C GLN A 7 -14.75 76.23 -16.76
N THR A 8 -13.80 76.50 -15.86
CA THR A 8 -13.79 77.64 -14.94
C THR A 8 -12.81 78.67 -15.47
N LEU A 9 -13.29 79.88 -15.76
CA LEU A 9 -12.45 80.97 -16.27
C LEU A 9 -12.21 81.98 -15.15
N ASP A 10 -10.96 82.10 -14.71
CA ASP A 10 -10.56 83.14 -13.77
C ASP A 10 -10.63 84.52 -14.46
N ASN A 11 -11.50 85.41 -13.95
CA ASN A 11 -11.58 86.85 -14.24
C ASN A 11 -11.99 87.32 -15.66
N SER A 12 -13.18 86.96 -16.15
CA SER A 12 -13.87 87.79 -17.16
C SER A 12 -15.40 87.71 -17.05
N THR A 13 -16.10 88.72 -17.58
CA THR A 13 -17.55 89.03 -17.46
C THR A 13 -18.51 88.00 -18.10
N THR A 14 -18.06 86.78 -18.36
CA THR A 14 -18.84 85.63 -18.87
C THR A 14 -18.58 84.43 -17.97
N GLY A 15 -19.58 83.98 -17.20
CA GLY A 15 -19.44 83.06 -16.06
C GLY A 15 -18.98 81.62 -16.38
N ASN A 16 -18.77 80.79 -15.34
CA ASN A 16 -18.30 79.40 -15.46
C ASN A 16 -19.24 78.54 -16.32
N THR A 17 -18.70 77.55 -17.03
CA THR A 17 -19.50 76.70 -17.93
C THR A 17 -19.26 75.21 -17.71
N ILE A 18 -20.30 74.40 -17.92
CA ILE A 18 -20.20 72.96 -18.07
C ILE A 18 -20.78 72.60 -19.43
N THR A 19 -20.03 71.88 -20.26
CA THR A 19 -20.50 71.46 -21.59
C THR A 19 -20.57 69.95 -21.67
N LEU A 20 -21.66 69.42 -22.22
CA LEU A 20 -21.85 67.99 -22.44
C LEU A 20 -22.42 67.78 -23.84
N ASN A 21 -21.73 67.00 -24.68
CA ASN A 21 -22.26 66.62 -25.98
C ASN A 21 -22.79 65.18 -25.93
N LEU A 22 -24.07 65.00 -26.24
CA LEU A 22 -24.73 63.70 -26.34
C LEU A 22 -24.74 63.23 -27.80
N SER A 23 -24.43 61.96 -28.05
CA SER A 23 -24.54 61.41 -29.40
C SER A 23 -26.01 61.36 -29.83
N PRO A 24 -26.37 61.90 -31.01
CA PRO A 24 -27.72 61.78 -31.57
C PRO A 24 -28.20 60.34 -31.72
N GLN A 25 -27.28 59.38 -31.86
CA GLN A 25 -27.58 57.97 -32.06
C GLN A 25 -27.98 57.25 -30.77
N THR A 26 -27.71 57.82 -29.60
CA THR A 26 -28.03 57.20 -28.30
C THR A 26 -29.51 57.30 -27.91
N GLY A 27 -30.29 58.13 -28.60
CA GLY A 27 -31.71 58.39 -28.30
C GLY A 27 -31.96 59.14 -26.98
N VAL A 28 -30.90 59.60 -26.31
CA VAL A 28 -31.00 60.36 -25.06
C VAL A 28 -31.34 61.82 -25.38
N SER A 29 -32.53 62.25 -24.96
CA SER A 29 -32.98 63.64 -25.16
C SER A 29 -32.35 64.58 -24.15
N ALA A 30 -31.90 65.75 -24.62
CA ALA A 30 -31.46 66.84 -23.74
C ALA A 30 -32.58 67.33 -22.80
N GLY A 31 -33.85 67.02 -23.09
CA GLY A 31 -35.01 67.41 -22.29
C GLY A 31 -35.25 66.60 -21.02
N ALA A 32 -34.52 65.50 -20.82
CA ALA A 32 -34.73 64.60 -19.67
C ALA A 32 -33.41 63.97 -19.22
N ILE A 33 -32.48 64.78 -18.74
CA ILE A 33 -31.18 64.32 -18.23
C ILE A 33 -31.23 64.22 -16.72
N ALA A 34 -30.87 63.06 -16.16
CA ALA A 34 -30.62 62.93 -14.73
C ALA A 34 -29.13 63.19 -14.43
N PRO A 35 -28.74 64.39 -13.97
CA PRO A 35 -27.35 64.70 -13.73
C PRO A 35 -26.86 64.04 -12.44
N ILE A 36 -25.63 63.56 -12.47
CA ILE A 36 -24.88 63.18 -11.26
C ILE A 36 -23.76 64.20 -11.14
N ILE A 37 -23.85 65.05 -10.11
CA ILE A 37 -22.92 66.16 -9.90
C ILE A 37 -22.11 65.88 -8.65
N GLN A 38 -20.80 65.77 -8.81
CA GLN A 38 -19.89 65.75 -7.68
C GLN A 38 -19.43 67.18 -7.39
N HIS A 39 -19.57 67.63 -6.13
CA HIS A 39 -19.25 68.99 -5.72
C HIS A 39 -18.70 69.02 -4.28
N LEU A 40 -18.07 70.13 -3.91
CA LEU A 40 -17.60 70.39 -2.53
C LEU A 40 -18.55 71.29 -1.73
N GLY A 41 -19.62 71.82 -2.34
CA GLY A 41 -20.66 72.58 -1.63
C GLY A 41 -21.56 71.71 -0.76
N GLU A 42 -22.44 72.33 0.04
CA GLU A 42 -23.47 71.63 0.83
C GLU A 42 -24.65 71.19 -0.03
N LYS A 43 -24.98 71.95 -1.09
CA LYS A 43 -26.01 71.60 -2.06
C LYS A 43 -25.76 72.20 -3.44
N VAL A 44 -26.45 71.64 -4.45
CA VAL A 44 -26.49 72.16 -5.82
C VAL A 44 -27.92 72.39 -6.24
N SER A 45 -28.21 73.56 -6.76
CA SER A 45 -29.53 73.97 -7.22
C SER A 45 -29.50 74.31 -8.70
N ILE A 46 -30.62 74.13 -9.41
CA ILE A 46 -30.83 74.55 -10.79
C ILE A 46 -31.81 75.73 -10.82
N GLN A 47 -31.54 76.72 -11.66
CA GLN A 47 -32.41 77.88 -11.82
C GLN A 47 -33.67 77.49 -12.61
N THR A 48 -34.85 77.79 -12.06
CA THR A 48 -36.16 77.48 -12.65
C THR A 48 -36.95 78.73 -13.09
N GLY A 49 -36.46 79.93 -12.75
CA GLY A 49 -37.03 81.23 -13.09
C GLY A 49 -36.06 82.35 -12.72
N ALA A 50 -36.40 83.63 -12.96
CA ALA A 50 -35.47 84.76 -12.85
C ALA A 50 -34.69 84.78 -11.51
N ASP A 51 -35.37 84.49 -10.39
CA ASP A 51 -34.77 84.40 -9.04
C ASP A 51 -35.20 83.13 -8.27
N THR A 52 -35.73 82.11 -8.96
CA THR A 52 -36.20 80.86 -8.33
C THR A 52 -35.25 79.70 -8.60
N TRP A 53 -34.94 78.95 -7.54
CA TRP A 53 -33.97 77.85 -7.55
C TRP A 53 -34.60 76.57 -7.00
N GLU A 54 -34.32 75.44 -7.64
CA GLU A 54 -34.72 74.11 -7.20
C GLU A 54 -33.48 73.27 -6.89
N GLU A 55 -33.43 72.61 -5.74
CA GLU A 55 -32.31 71.72 -5.42
C GLU A 55 -32.28 70.48 -6.35
N ILE A 56 -31.12 70.16 -6.89
CA ILE A 56 -30.94 69.01 -7.78
C ILE A 56 -31.01 67.73 -6.97
N THR A 57 -32.01 66.90 -7.25
CA THR A 57 -32.23 65.62 -6.58
C THR A 57 -31.67 64.48 -7.42
N ALA A 58 -30.89 63.59 -6.80
CA ALA A 58 -30.32 62.42 -7.47
C ALA A 58 -31.42 61.55 -8.12
N GLY A 59 -31.23 61.18 -9.39
CA GLY A 59 -32.16 60.35 -10.15
C GLY A 59 -33.35 61.10 -10.77
N LYS A 60 -33.59 62.37 -10.41
CA LYS A 60 -34.58 63.22 -11.08
C LYS A 60 -34.02 63.76 -12.40
N THR A 61 -34.85 63.82 -13.43
CA THR A 61 -34.48 64.38 -14.75
C THR A 61 -34.78 65.87 -14.83
N TYR A 62 -33.91 66.58 -15.52
CA TYR A 62 -34.01 68.01 -15.79
C TYR A 62 -33.84 68.29 -17.29
N ASP A 63 -34.47 69.36 -17.75
CA ASP A 63 -34.45 69.78 -19.14
C ASP A 63 -33.28 70.77 -19.38
N PHE A 64 -32.33 70.34 -20.22
CA PHE A 64 -31.19 71.10 -20.70
C PHE A 64 -31.23 71.35 -22.22
N THR A 65 -32.42 71.31 -22.84
CA THR A 65 -32.61 71.68 -24.26
C THR A 65 -32.15 73.11 -24.55
N LEU A 66 -32.13 73.96 -23.53
CA LEU A 66 -31.50 75.27 -23.51
C LEU A 66 -30.47 75.33 -22.37
N PRO A 67 -29.46 76.22 -22.44
CA PRO A 67 -28.53 76.40 -21.34
C PRO A 67 -29.26 76.66 -20.01
N ARG A 68 -28.80 76.00 -18.95
CA ARG A 68 -29.33 76.14 -17.58
C ARG A 68 -28.24 76.57 -16.63
N ILE A 69 -28.55 77.46 -15.71
CA ILE A 69 -27.62 77.82 -14.64
C ILE A 69 -27.84 76.87 -13.48
N ILE A 70 -26.76 76.22 -13.04
CA ILE A 70 -26.72 75.52 -11.76
C ILE A 70 -25.85 76.32 -10.79
N ARG A 71 -26.17 76.26 -9.51
CA ARG A 71 -25.46 76.95 -8.43
C ARG A 71 -25.03 75.93 -7.40
N VAL A 72 -23.73 75.92 -7.11
CA VAL A 72 -23.15 75.18 -5.98
C VAL A 72 -23.07 76.15 -4.81
N GLU A 73 -23.64 75.77 -3.67
CA GLU A 73 -23.72 76.62 -2.48
C GLU A 73 -22.93 75.99 -1.34
N SER A 74 -22.12 76.80 -0.67
CA SER A 74 -21.42 76.39 0.57
C SER A 74 -22.36 76.44 1.78
N ALA A 75 -21.88 75.96 2.93
CA ALA A 75 -22.67 76.00 4.14
C ALA A 75 -23.09 77.42 4.55
N PRO A 76 -24.28 77.61 5.18
CA PRO A 76 -24.82 78.93 5.48
C PRO A 76 -23.87 79.89 6.21
N LYS A 77 -22.96 79.35 7.04
CA LYS A 77 -21.94 80.12 7.76
C LYS A 77 -20.87 80.78 6.87
N TYR A 78 -20.70 80.31 5.63
CA TYR A 78 -19.68 80.82 4.69
C TYR A 78 -20.28 81.70 3.59
N GLY A 79 -21.54 81.47 3.20
CA GLY A 79 -22.26 82.34 2.25
C GLY A 79 -21.67 82.39 0.83
N LEU A 80 -20.78 81.45 0.46
CA LEU A 80 -20.17 81.37 -0.86
C LEU A 80 -21.09 80.62 -1.82
N THR A 81 -21.21 81.14 -3.06
CA THR A 81 -21.93 80.49 -4.15
C THR A 81 -21.12 80.57 -5.44
N THR A 82 -21.15 79.50 -6.23
CA THR A 82 -20.54 79.46 -7.57
C THR A 82 -21.55 78.95 -8.57
N GLU A 83 -21.78 79.73 -9.62
CA GLU A 83 -22.71 79.38 -10.69
C GLU A 83 -21.99 78.84 -11.92
N TYR A 84 -22.63 77.88 -12.59
CA TYR A 84 -22.19 77.27 -13.83
C TYR A 84 -23.34 77.29 -14.84
N THR A 85 -23.06 77.81 -16.04
CA THR A 85 -23.96 77.63 -17.19
C THR A 85 -23.70 76.26 -17.80
N VAL A 86 -24.65 75.35 -17.63
CA VAL A 86 -24.65 74.00 -18.21
C VAL A 86 -25.26 74.07 -19.60
N THR A 87 -24.48 73.73 -20.62
CA THR A 87 -24.94 73.59 -22.00
C THR A 87 -24.84 72.14 -22.41
N VAL A 88 -25.96 71.54 -22.79
CA VAL A 88 -25.98 70.20 -23.37
C VAL A 88 -26.30 70.30 -24.85
N THR A 89 -25.41 69.80 -25.69
CA THR A 89 -25.60 69.70 -27.14
C THR A 89 -25.86 68.26 -27.53
N SER A 90 -26.47 68.05 -28.70
CA SER A 90 -26.51 66.73 -29.32
C SER A 90 -26.07 66.82 -30.77
N ASN A 91 -24.75 66.90 -30.95
CA ASN A 91 -24.11 66.96 -32.25
C ASN A 91 -23.32 65.67 -32.50
N PRO A 92 -23.27 65.16 -33.74
CA PRO A 92 -22.35 64.09 -34.10
C PRO A 92 -20.91 64.44 -33.71
N SER A 93 -20.23 63.53 -32.98
CA SER A 93 -18.82 63.67 -32.60
C SER A 93 -17.91 63.69 -33.83
N SER A 94 -16.92 64.59 -33.84
CA SER A 94 -15.84 64.63 -34.84
C SER A 94 -14.59 63.83 -34.43
N GLU A 95 -14.60 63.22 -33.24
CA GLU A 95 -13.48 62.46 -32.70
C GLU A 95 -13.26 61.16 -33.47
N ARG A 96 -12.02 60.89 -33.87
CA ARG A 96 -11.65 59.78 -34.78
C ARG A 96 -10.27 59.22 -34.49
N GLU A 97 -9.96 59.03 -33.21
CA GLU A 97 -8.65 58.59 -32.77
C GLU A 97 -8.61 57.10 -32.37
N ILE A 98 -7.46 56.45 -32.56
CA ILE A 98 -7.14 55.18 -31.90
C ILE A 98 -6.42 55.52 -30.59
N LEU A 99 -7.00 55.22 -29.43
CA LEU A 99 -6.44 55.53 -28.12
C LEU A 99 -5.44 54.47 -27.64
N SER A 100 -5.66 53.20 -28.00
CA SER A 100 -4.68 52.13 -27.74
C SER A 100 -4.79 51.02 -28.78
N TYR A 101 -3.68 50.30 -28.99
CA TYR A 101 -3.57 49.22 -29.96
C TYR A 101 -2.68 48.10 -29.42
N GLN A 102 -3.14 46.86 -29.50
CA GLN A 102 -2.45 45.68 -28.96
C GLN A 102 -2.64 44.47 -29.90
N ILE A 103 -1.60 43.65 -30.06
CA ILE A 103 -1.65 42.34 -30.72
C ILE A 103 -1.14 41.30 -29.72
N GLY A 104 -1.98 40.37 -29.28
CA GLY A 104 -1.62 39.43 -28.23
C GLY A 104 -1.22 40.17 -26.95
N GLN A 105 0.00 39.94 -26.46
CA GLN A 105 0.59 40.66 -25.32
C GLN A 105 1.38 41.93 -25.72
N ALA A 106 1.63 42.15 -27.01
CA ALA A 106 2.42 43.28 -27.48
C ALA A 106 1.57 44.57 -27.53
N VAL A 107 2.02 45.63 -26.85
CA VAL A 107 1.35 46.93 -26.81
C VAL A 107 2.02 47.89 -27.80
N GLY A 108 1.23 48.46 -28.71
CA GLY A 108 1.69 49.41 -29.71
C GLY A 108 1.76 50.85 -29.20
N THR A 109 2.69 51.63 -29.73
CA THR A 109 2.80 53.07 -29.49
C THR A 109 2.01 53.83 -30.55
N VAL A 110 1.06 54.68 -30.15
CA VAL A 110 0.20 55.44 -31.06
C VAL A 110 0.69 56.89 -31.20
N ASP A 111 0.96 57.31 -32.44
CA ASP A 111 1.24 58.69 -32.82
C ASP A 111 -0.03 59.32 -33.41
N GLN A 112 -0.73 60.09 -32.58
CA GLN A 112 -1.97 60.78 -32.98
C GLN A 112 -1.76 61.83 -34.07
N LYS A 113 -0.60 62.51 -34.07
CA LYS A 113 -0.34 63.63 -34.98
C LYS A 113 -0.14 63.14 -36.41
N ASN A 114 0.57 62.02 -36.57
CA ASN A 114 0.92 61.49 -37.88
C ASN A 114 0.04 60.31 -38.32
N GLY A 115 -0.86 59.82 -37.45
CA GLY A 115 -1.70 58.65 -37.76
C GLY A 115 -0.89 57.38 -37.93
N LYS A 116 0.08 57.14 -37.04
CA LYS A 116 0.96 55.97 -37.11
C LYS A 116 0.93 55.17 -35.82
N ILE A 117 1.08 53.86 -35.92
CA ILE A 117 1.21 52.96 -34.78
C ILE A 117 2.40 52.05 -35.01
N SER A 118 3.31 52.00 -34.06
CA SER A 118 4.45 51.08 -34.09
C SER A 118 4.26 50.00 -33.04
N ILE A 119 4.37 48.73 -33.43
CA ILE A 119 4.24 47.59 -32.53
C ILE A 119 5.30 46.53 -32.83
N GLU A 120 5.95 46.02 -31.80
CA GLU A 120 6.92 44.93 -31.87
C GLU A 120 6.34 43.66 -31.25
N ILE A 121 6.26 42.58 -32.03
CA ILE A 121 5.71 41.28 -31.61
C ILE A 121 6.83 40.22 -31.48
N PRO A 122 6.64 39.16 -30.69
CA PRO A 122 7.63 38.08 -30.59
C PRO A 122 7.97 37.44 -31.95
N TYR A 123 9.23 37.06 -32.15
CA TYR A 123 9.74 36.45 -33.38
C TYR A 123 8.85 35.31 -33.91
N ALA A 124 8.41 34.41 -33.02
CA ALA A 124 7.60 33.24 -33.36
C ALA A 124 6.08 33.49 -33.40
N ALA A 125 5.59 34.71 -33.13
CA ALA A 125 4.16 34.99 -33.05
C ALA A 125 3.46 34.76 -34.41
N ILE A 126 2.38 33.97 -34.41
CA ILE A 126 1.59 33.71 -35.61
C ILE A 126 0.45 34.74 -35.66
N LEU A 127 0.54 35.73 -36.56
CA LEU A 127 -0.38 36.87 -36.61
C LEU A 127 -1.86 36.50 -36.81
N SER A 128 -2.16 35.34 -37.41
CA SER A 128 -3.54 34.86 -37.56
C SER A 128 -4.17 34.40 -36.25
N ASP A 129 -3.35 34.06 -35.26
CA ASP A 129 -3.77 33.42 -34.02
C ASP A 129 -3.79 34.42 -32.85
N GLU A 130 -3.19 35.60 -33.06
CA GLU A 130 -3.06 36.65 -32.04
C GLU A 130 -4.24 37.62 -32.05
N PRO A 131 -4.94 37.82 -30.92
CA PRO A 131 -6.08 38.74 -30.86
C PRO A 131 -5.62 40.20 -30.97
N VAL A 132 -6.33 40.98 -31.79
CA VAL A 132 -6.13 42.44 -31.88
C VAL A 132 -7.11 43.15 -30.96
N ARG A 133 -6.60 44.01 -30.07
CA ARG A 133 -7.42 44.88 -29.22
C ARG A 133 -7.16 46.34 -29.56
N ILE A 134 -8.24 47.07 -29.83
CA ILE A 134 -8.19 48.48 -30.23
C ILE A 134 -9.19 49.24 -29.37
N THR A 135 -8.72 50.29 -28.72
CA THR A 135 -9.59 51.30 -28.10
C THR A 135 -9.63 52.52 -29.01
N THR A 136 -10.80 53.00 -29.37
CA THR A 136 -10.97 54.22 -30.17
C THR A 136 -11.57 55.36 -29.34
N SER A 137 -11.54 56.58 -29.89
CA SER A 137 -12.31 57.70 -29.37
C SER A 137 -13.80 57.37 -29.34
N ASP A 138 -14.52 58.07 -28.46
CA ASP A 138 -15.96 57.87 -28.27
C ASP A 138 -16.75 58.03 -29.58
N PHE A 139 -17.68 57.11 -29.81
CA PHE A 139 -18.56 57.03 -30.98
C PHE A 139 -17.88 56.78 -32.32
N ALA A 140 -16.55 56.65 -32.34
CA ALA A 140 -15.83 56.34 -33.56
C ALA A 140 -15.92 54.84 -33.90
N LYS A 141 -16.05 54.54 -35.19
CA LYS A 141 -16.05 53.18 -35.71
C LYS A 141 -14.74 52.87 -36.41
N VAL A 142 -14.08 51.78 -36.02
CA VAL A 142 -12.86 51.31 -36.67
C VAL A 142 -13.20 50.31 -37.79
N THR A 143 -12.60 50.52 -38.96
CA THR A 143 -12.54 49.53 -40.03
C THR A 143 -11.12 48.98 -40.09
N SER A 144 -10.99 47.67 -39.91
CA SER A 144 -9.73 46.94 -39.84
C SER A 144 -9.33 46.34 -41.19
N PRO A 145 -8.03 46.08 -41.45
CA PRO A 145 -7.61 45.30 -42.61
C PRO A 145 -8.09 43.85 -42.51
N SER A 146 -8.24 43.16 -43.64
CA SER A 146 -8.70 41.76 -43.69
C SER A 146 -7.70 40.76 -43.10
N SER A 147 -6.41 41.10 -43.07
CA SER A 147 -5.34 40.29 -42.51
C SER A 147 -4.16 41.18 -42.11
N LEU A 148 -3.47 40.85 -41.02
CA LEU A 148 -2.26 41.57 -40.61
C LEU A 148 -1.02 41.09 -41.36
N LYS A 149 -0.11 42.01 -41.65
CA LYS A 149 1.19 41.76 -42.29
C LYS A 149 2.30 42.43 -41.51
N VAL A 150 3.48 41.83 -41.49
CA VAL A 150 4.70 42.47 -40.96
C VAL A 150 5.10 43.63 -41.88
N GLY A 151 5.54 44.74 -41.32
CA GLY A 151 5.92 45.97 -42.01
C GLY A 151 4.80 47.01 -42.10
N ASN A 152 4.93 47.92 -43.06
CA ASN A 152 4.09 49.11 -43.22
C ASN A 152 2.92 48.85 -44.20
N GLN A 153 2.04 47.92 -43.85
CA GLN A 153 0.98 47.45 -44.77
C GLN A 153 -0.40 47.31 -44.12
N ASN A 154 -0.55 47.74 -42.87
CA ASN A 154 -1.78 47.58 -42.12
C ASN A 154 -2.43 48.94 -41.94
N PHE A 155 -3.62 49.12 -42.52
CA PHE A 155 -4.33 50.40 -42.48
C PHE A 155 -5.65 50.25 -41.75
N TYR A 156 -5.84 51.07 -40.72
CA TYR A 156 -7.09 51.19 -40.00
C TYR A 156 -7.74 52.51 -40.35
N THR A 157 -9.04 52.52 -40.58
CA THR A 157 -9.80 53.76 -40.79
C THR A 157 -10.73 53.96 -39.61
N VAL A 158 -10.51 55.03 -38.85
CA VAL A 158 -11.42 55.45 -37.79
C VAL A 158 -12.37 56.48 -38.37
N THR A 159 -13.66 56.16 -38.34
CA THR A 159 -14.75 57.02 -38.82
C THR A 159 -15.41 57.65 -37.60
N ALA A 160 -15.35 58.97 -37.49
CA ALA A 160 -16.09 59.74 -36.51
C ALA A 160 -17.60 59.62 -36.73
N GLU A 161 -18.39 60.01 -35.73
CA GLU A 161 -19.84 59.98 -35.81
C GLU A 161 -20.39 60.97 -36.86
N ASP A 162 -19.70 62.09 -37.08
CA ASP A 162 -20.01 63.07 -38.13
C ASP A 162 -19.64 62.62 -39.55
N GLY A 163 -19.06 61.43 -39.69
CA GLY A 163 -18.64 60.83 -40.96
C GLY A 163 -17.22 61.20 -41.39
N THR A 164 -16.53 62.09 -40.69
CA THR A 164 -15.11 62.39 -40.98
C THR A 164 -14.21 61.20 -40.62
N THR A 165 -13.18 60.96 -41.43
CA THR A 165 -12.30 59.78 -41.26
C THR A 165 -10.87 60.17 -40.96
N LYS A 166 -10.16 59.36 -40.17
CA LYS A 166 -8.72 59.43 -39.96
C LYS A 166 -8.13 58.04 -40.17
N GLN A 167 -7.06 57.98 -40.96
CA GLN A 167 -6.38 56.72 -41.25
C GLN A 167 -5.18 56.54 -40.31
N TYR A 168 -4.97 55.31 -39.85
CA TYR A 168 -3.81 54.89 -39.08
C TYR A 168 -3.05 53.82 -39.85
N GLU A 169 -1.75 54.03 -40.06
CA GLU A 169 -0.81 53.03 -40.57
C GLU A 169 -0.13 52.32 -39.40
N VAL A 170 -0.31 51.01 -39.29
CA VAL A 170 0.34 50.18 -38.26
C VAL A 170 1.56 49.47 -38.85
N THR A 171 2.72 49.84 -38.33
CA THR A 171 4.00 49.18 -38.56
C THR A 171 4.18 48.05 -37.55
N ILE A 172 4.08 46.81 -38.02
CA ILE A 172 4.34 45.62 -37.20
C ILE A 172 5.77 45.16 -37.47
N VAL A 173 6.62 45.10 -36.44
CA VAL A 173 7.96 44.49 -36.52
C VAL A 173 8.04 43.28 -35.60
N ARG A 174 8.93 42.34 -35.92
CA ARG A 174 9.21 41.18 -35.06
C ARG A 174 10.46 41.45 -34.24
N THR A 175 10.48 40.94 -33.01
CA THR A 175 11.74 40.83 -32.26
C THR A 175 12.74 40.00 -33.07
N LYS A 176 14.03 40.29 -32.88
CA LYS A 176 15.10 39.52 -33.54
C LYS A 176 15.08 38.06 -33.03
N PRO A 177 15.31 37.06 -33.89
CA PRO A 177 15.42 35.68 -33.44
C PRO A 177 16.62 35.51 -32.51
N ALA A 178 16.47 34.65 -31.51
CA ALA A 178 17.61 34.24 -30.68
C ALA A 178 18.64 33.48 -31.53
N THR A 179 19.91 33.85 -31.37
CA THR A 179 21.03 33.27 -32.12
C THR A 179 21.83 32.23 -31.33
N GLY A 180 21.50 32.03 -30.06
CA GLY A 180 22.15 31.02 -29.23
C GLY A 180 21.95 29.62 -29.79
N ASN A 181 23.04 28.88 -29.95
CA ASN A 181 23.05 27.49 -30.43
C ASN A 181 24.07 26.65 -29.65
N SER A 182 24.27 26.97 -28.37
CA SER A 182 25.15 26.19 -27.49
C SER A 182 24.41 25.07 -26.77
N ILE A 183 25.12 23.97 -26.51
CA ILE A 183 24.78 23.03 -25.43
C ILE A 183 25.25 23.67 -24.12
N VAL A 184 24.31 23.92 -23.22
CA VAL A 184 24.55 24.55 -21.90
C VAL A 184 24.91 23.48 -20.86
N ASN A 185 24.26 22.32 -20.95
CA ASN A 185 24.55 21.18 -20.11
C ASN A 185 24.40 19.86 -20.88
N PHE A 186 25.27 18.91 -20.60
CA PHE A 186 25.20 17.54 -21.08
C PHE A 186 25.52 16.62 -19.90
N SER A 187 24.57 15.82 -19.45
CA SER A 187 24.72 14.98 -18.27
C SER A 187 24.08 13.60 -18.42
N TYR A 188 24.49 12.67 -17.57
CA TYR A 188 23.87 11.37 -17.38
C TYR A 188 23.82 11.04 -15.89
N GLY A 189 22.62 10.90 -15.32
CA GLY A 189 22.43 10.86 -13.87
C GLY A 189 23.06 12.09 -13.20
N ALA A 190 23.88 11.85 -12.18
CA ALA A 190 24.63 12.87 -11.46
C ALA A 190 25.91 13.36 -12.17
N ILE A 191 26.31 12.73 -13.29
CA ILE A 191 27.57 13.02 -13.98
C ILE A 191 27.35 14.11 -15.03
N SER A 192 28.10 15.21 -14.92
CA SER A 192 28.14 16.28 -15.92
C SER A 192 29.37 16.14 -16.83
N ALA A 193 29.18 16.33 -18.13
CA ALA A 193 30.27 16.30 -19.11
C ALA A 193 31.09 17.59 -19.10
N THR A 194 32.34 17.50 -19.55
CA THR A 194 33.16 18.68 -19.84
C THR A 194 32.84 19.17 -21.25
N ILE A 195 32.34 20.39 -21.36
CA ILE A 195 31.99 21.03 -22.64
C ILE A 195 33.10 21.99 -23.05
N ASN A 196 33.78 21.70 -24.16
CA ASN A 196 34.72 22.61 -24.79
C ASN A 196 34.01 23.41 -25.89
N GLU A 197 33.50 24.58 -25.51
CA GLU A 197 32.80 25.47 -26.44
C GLU A 197 33.69 25.88 -27.64
N SER A 198 35.01 26.03 -27.48
CA SER A 198 35.86 26.53 -28.58
C SER A 198 35.92 25.59 -29.80
N ASN A 199 35.75 24.29 -29.60
CA ASN A 199 35.84 23.28 -30.66
C ASN A 199 34.61 22.35 -30.75
N GLY A 200 33.61 22.52 -29.87
CA GLY A 200 32.39 21.72 -29.86
C GLY A 200 32.58 20.30 -29.30
N ASN A 201 33.74 19.97 -28.71
CA ASN A 201 33.92 18.65 -28.09
C ASN A 201 33.24 18.59 -26.73
N ILE A 202 32.60 17.46 -26.45
CA ILE A 202 32.02 17.13 -25.15
C ILE A 202 32.62 15.80 -24.74
N ASP A 203 33.29 15.76 -23.59
CA ASP A 203 33.89 14.54 -23.06
C ASP A 203 33.26 14.21 -21.70
N MET A 204 32.78 12.97 -21.56
CA MET A 204 32.16 12.44 -20.33
C MET A 204 32.78 11.10 -19.97
N VAL A 205 33.07 10.90 -18.69
CA VAL A 205 33.51 9.59 -18.17
C VAL A 205 32.38 9.03 -17.32
N VAL A 206 31.87 7.86 -17.68
CA VAL A 206 30.83 7.16 -16.93
C VAL A 206 31.42 5.96 -16.17
N PRO A 207 30.74 5.43 -15.16
CA PRO A 207 31.18 4.28 -14.37
C PRO A 207 31.41 3.03 -15.24
N TYR A 208 32.32 2.14 -14.79
CA TYR A 208 32.73 0.93 -15.51
C TYR A 208 31.55 0.06 -15.99
N GLY A 209 30.56 -0.17 -15.12
CA GLY A 209 29.38 -1.00 -15.40
C GLY A 209 28.38 -0.41 -16.40
N THR A 210 28.46 0.89 -16.74
CA THR A 210 27.43 1.58 -17.54
C THR A 210 27.25 0.96 -18.93
N ASP A 211 26.01 0.66 -19.35
CA ASP A 211 25.72 0.24 -20.73
C ASP A 211 25.74 1.45 -21.67
N LEU A 212 26.75 1.51 -22.55
CA LEU A 212 26.89 2.61 -23.51
C LEU A 212 26.03 2.44 -24.77
N THR A 213 25.40 1.29 -24.98
CA THR A 213 24.67 1.01 -26.24
C THR A 213 23.30 1.70 -26.31
N LYS A 214 22.76 2.10 -25.15
CA LYS A 214 21.40 2.64 -24.99
C LYS A 214 21.33 3.79 -23.97
N LEU A 215 22.36 4.63 -23.93
CA LEU A 215 22.44 5.71 -22.95
C LEU A 215 21.39 6.79 -23.26
N LYS A 216 20.72 7.32 -22.23
CA LYS A 216 19.73 8.41 -22.33
C LYS A 216 20.23 9.68 -21.63
N PRO A 217 21.08 10.51 -22.27
CA PRO A 217 21.62 11.71 -21.64
C PRO A 217 20.59 12.84 -21.54
N SER A 218 20.73 13.68 -20.51
CA SER A 218 20.02 14.96 -20.40
C SER A 218 20.82 16.06 -21.08
N VAL A 219 20.18 16.78 -22.00
CA VAL A 219 20.81 17.83 -22.80
C VAL A 219 20.01 19.12 -22.66
N GLU A 220 20.67 20.16 -22.14
CA GLU A 220 20.13 21.52 -22.07
C GLU A 220 20.82 22.38 -23.12
N VAL A 221 20.03 23.18 -23.85
CA VAL A 221 20.53 24.05 -24.92
C VAL A 221 20.12 25.50 -24.71
N SER A 222 20.74 26.40 -25.46
CA SER A 222 20.41 27.83 -25.45
C SER A 222 18.90 28.08 -25.58
N THR A 223 18.39 29.13 -24.93
CA THR A 223 16.96 29.49 -24.99
C THR A 223 16.46 29.57 -26.43
N PHE A 224 15.30 28.95 -26.71
CA PHE A 224 14.68 28.84 -28.03
C PHE A 224 15.44 28.01 -29.08
N ALA A 225 16.58 27.40 -28.75
CA ALA A 225 17.27 26.47 -29.63
C ALA A 225 16.64 25.07 -29.57
N THR A 226 16.86 24.26 -30.60
CA THR A 226 16.50 22.84 -30.66
C THR A 226 17.76 21.99 -30.77
N VAL A 227 17.69 20.71 -30.36
CA VAL A 227 18.82 19.78 -30.42
C VAL A 227 18.41 18.44 -31.02
N SER A 228 19.30 17.86 -31.83
CA SER A 228 19.17 16.53 -32.39
C SER A 228 20.49 15.75 -32.21
N PRO A 229 20.50 14.57 -31.56
CA PRO A 229 19.38 13.91 -30.87
C PRO A 229 18.72 14.76 -29.77
N ILE A 230 17.42 14.53 -29.51
CA ILE A 230 16.69 15.24 -28.45
C ILE A 230 17.11 14.73 -27.07
N SER A 231 17.07 15.60 -26.06
CA SER A 231 17.30 15.23 -24.66
C SER A 231 16.46 14.01 -24.25
N GLY A 232 17.09 13.03 -23.58
CA GLY A 232 16.46 11.78 -23.14
C GLY A 232 16.32 10.69 -24.20
N ALA A 233 16.75 10.91 -25.45
CA ALA A 233 16.76 9.87 -26.48
C ALA A 233 17.81 8.79 -26.19
N GLU A 234 17.50 7.54 -26.56
CA GLU A 234 18.47 6.42 -26.55
C GLU A 234 19.53 6.63 -27.63
N VAL A 235 20.81 6.65 -27.22
CA VAL A 235 21.94 6.88 -28.10
C VAL A 235 23.08 5.90 -27.77
N ASP A 236 23.68 5.31 -28.81
CA ASP A 236 24.82 4.40 -28.70
C ASP A 236 26.15 5.18 -28.68
N PHE A 237 26.85 5.13 -27.55
CA PHE A 237 28.17 5.69 -27.34
C PHE A 237 29.29 4.65 -27.26
N SER A 238 28.99 3.37 -27.50
CA SER A 238 29.94 2.25 -27.34
C SER A 238 31.22 2.39 -28.17
N LYS A 239 31.17 3.16 -29.26
CA LYS A 239 32.32 3.45 -30.15
C LYS A 239 32.82 4.88 -30.08
N SER A 240 32.32 5.69 -29.14
CA SER A 240 32.55 7.14 -29.10
C SER A 240 34.00 7.55 -28.82
N ASP A 241 34.83 6.63 -28.31
CA ASP A 241 36.28 6.81 -28.17
C ASP A 241 37.01 6.88 -29.52
N THR A 242 36.47 6.21 -30.54
CA THR A 242 36.99 6.22 -31.92
C THR A 242 36.20 7.15 -32.84
N THR A 243 34.87 7.16 -32.72
CA THR A 243 33.96 7.94 -33.57
C THR A 243 32.96 8.68 -32.68
N ARG A 244 33.23 9.96 -32.40
CA ARG A 244 32.38 10.80 -31.56
C ARG A 244 30.96 10.91 -32.12
N VAL A 245 29.97 10.87 -31.23
CA VAL A 245 28.55 11.03 -31.58
C VAL A 245 28.25 12.51 -31.82
N THR A 246 27.56 12.84 -32.90
CA THR A 246 27.29 14.24 -33.26
C THR A 246 25.93 14.70 -32.77
N TYR A 247 25.91 15.76 -31.97
CA TYR A 247 24.71 16.52 -31.59
C TYR A 247 24.66 17.82 -32.40
N THR A 248 23.52 18.16 -32.98
CA THR A 248 23.32 19.40 -33.71
C THR A 248 22.34 20.29 -32.96
N VAL A 249 22.80 21.45 -32.51
CA VAL A 249 21.96 22.49 -31.91
C VAL A 249 21.62 23.52 -32.98
N THR A 250 20.34 23.81 -33.18
CA THR A 250 19.88 24.81 -34.16
C THR A 250 19.24 25.98 -33.41
N SER A 251 19.79 27.19 -33.59
CA SER A 251 19.21 28.40 -32.99
C SER A 251 17.81 28.70 -33.54
N GLN A 252 17.06 29.59 -32.88
CA GLN A 252 15.79 30.10 -33.39
C GLN A 252 15.94 30.82 -34.75
N SER A 253 17.12 31.35 -35.06
CA SER A 253 17.46 31.91 -36.38
C SER A 253 17.75 30.87 -37.46
N GLY A 254 17.78 29.58 -37.12
CA GLY A 254 18.08 28.47 -38.04
C GLY A 254 19.57 28.18 -38.22
N THR A 255 20.44 28.73 -37.37
CA THR A 255 21.89 28.53 -37.49
C THR A 255 22.33 27.29 -36.71
N PRO A 256 22.82 26.23 -37.38
CA PRO A 256 23.25 25.01 -36.71
C PRO A 256 24.65 25.16 -36.11
N ARG A 257 24.89 24.44 -35.02
CA ARG A 257 26.21 24.18 -34.45
C ARG A 257 26.31 22.71 -34.07
N GLN A 258 27.43 22.10 -34.44
CA GLN A 258 27.69 20.69 -34.15
C GLN A 258 28.55 20.55 -32.89
N TYR A 259 28.21 19.56 -32.09
CA TYR A 259 28.95 19.10 -30.93
C TYR A 259 29.33 17.63 -31.13
N HIS A 260 30.54 17.27 -30.73
CA HIS A 260 31.08 15.92 -30.88
C HIS A 260 31.31 15.31 -29.49
N VAL A 261 30.44 14.37 -29.12
CA VAL A 261 30.37 13.77 -27.80
C VAL A 261 31.19 12.47 -27.76
N LYS A 262 32.09 12.37 -26.79
CA LYS A 262 32.82 11.17 -26.40
C LYS A 262 32.39 10.77 -25.00
N VAL A 263 31.96 9.52 -24.85
CA VAL A 263 31.63 8.92 -23.55
C VAL A 263 32.51 7.69 -23.35
N THR A 264 33.37 7.74 -22.34
CA THR A 264 34.26 6.62 -21.99
C THR A 264 33.90 6.04 -20.63
N LYS A 265 34.24 4.78 -20.40
CA LYS A 265 34.10 4.15 -19.09
C LYS A 265 35.31 4.45 -18.21
N ALA A 266 35.08 4.61 -16.91
CA ALA A 266 36.12 4.58 -15.90
C ALA A 266 36.77 3.19 -15.82
N GLY A 267 37.92 3.10 -15.17
CA GLY A 267 38.55 1.81 -14.86
C GLY A 267 37.66 0.96 -13.94
N LYS A 268 37.79 -0.36 -14.02
CA LYS A 268 37.08 -1.29 -13.13
C LYS A 268 37.48 -1.00 -11.67
N PRO A 269 36.53 -0.80 -10.75
CA PRO A 269 36.85 -0.63 -9.33
C PRO A 269 37.45 -1.92 -8.76
N GLU A 270 38.49 -1.79 -7.92
CA GLU A 270 39.15 -2.93 -7.26
C GLU A 270 38.38 -3.44 -6.04
N SER A 271 37.52 -2.60 -5.45
CA SER A 271 36.68 -2.93 -4.30
C SER A 271 35.41 -2.08 -4.30
N ALA A 272 34.47 -2.43 -3.41
CA ALA A 272 33.28 -1.62 -3.17
C ALA A 272 33.66 -0.19 -2.70
N PRO A 273 32.98 0.85 -3.17
CA PRO A 273 33.06 2.20 -2.63
C PRO A 273 33.02 2.20 -1.10
N TYR A 274 34.01 2.85 -0.49
CA TYR A 274 34.21 2.93 0.97
C TYR A 274 34.37 1.57 1.67
N SER A 275 34.94 0.55 0.99
CA SER A 275 35.01 -0.82 1.51
C SER A 275 35.55 -0.94 2.93
N ASP A 276 36.53 -0.12 3.30
CA ASP A 276 37.13 -0.19 4.64
C ASP A 276 36.15 0.26 5.73
N ILE A 277 35.34 1.28 5.44
CA ILE A 277 34.28 1.77 6.35
C ILE A 277 33.18 0.70 6.46
N LEU A 278 32.72 0.17 5.32
CA LEU A 278 31.66 -0.85 5.29
C LEU A 278 32.08 -2.12 6.02
N LYS A 279 33.31 -2.61 5.77
CA LYS A 279 33.88 -3.77 6.48
C LYS A 279 33.99 -3.47 7.97
N LYS A 280 34.48 -2.29 8.36
CA LYS A 280 34.63 -1.93 9.77
C LYS A 280 33.28 -1.87 10.50
N ALA A 281 32.26 -1.29 9.88
CA ALA A 281 30.89 -1.27 10.41
C ALA A 281 30.36 -2.70 10.60
N ARG A 282 30.51 -3.55 9.58
CA ARG A 282 30.12 -4.98 9.64
C ARG A 282 30.78 -5.71 10.81
N GLU A 283 32.10 -5.61 10.95
CA GLU A 283 32.83 -6.30 12.04
C GLU A 283 32.43 -5.80 13.43
N ASN A 284 32.19 -4.49 13.57
CA ASN A 284 31.75 -3.90 14.83
C ASN A 284 30.33 -4.36 15.22
N ILE A 285 29.43 -4.55 14.24
CA ILE A 285 28.08 -5.08 14.48
C ILE A 285 28.12 -6.57 14.81
N ILE A 286 28.93 -7.38 14.11
CA ILE A 286 29.15 -8.80 14.46
C ILE A 286 29.63 -8.92 15.91
N THR A 287 30.60 -8.09 16.31
CA THR A 287 31.11 -8.07 17.69
C THR A 287 30.02 -7.70 18.68
N LEU A 288 29.14 -6.75 18.35
CA LEU A 288 28.00 -6.38 19.16
C LEU A 288 27.02 -7.54 19.32
N TYR A 289 26.58 -8.17 18.23
CA TYR A 289 25.62 -9.28 18.29
C TYR A 289 26.17 -10.46 19.08
N LYS A 290 27.46 -10.81 18.93
CA LYS A 290 28.10 -11.87 19.74
C LYS A 290 28.15 -11.58 21.24
N SER A 291 27.96 -10.33 21.65
CA SER A 291 27.91 -9.98 23.07
C SER A 291 26.56 -10.29 23.72
N TYR A 292 25.54 -10.61 22.92
CA TYR A 292 24.21 -10.99 23.40
C TYR A 292 24.15 -12.48 23.74
N ASN A 293 23.03 -12.89 24.34
CA ASN A 293 22.76 -14.27 24.72
C ASN A 293 21.28 -14.57 24.53
N ASP A 294 20.92 -15.71 23.94
CA ASP A 294 19.53 -16.00 23.60
C ASP A 294 18.67 -16.42 24.79
N GLY A 295 19.30 -16.70 25.94
CA GLY A 295 18.60 -17.18 27.13
C GLY A 295 18.83 -18.68 27.35
N LYS A 296 17.98 -19.28 28.18
CA LYS A 296 17.94 -20.75 28.34
C LYS A 296 16.69 -21.28 27.67
N ASP A 297 16.78 -22.48 27.12
CA ASP A 297 15.62 -23.18 26.60
C ASP A 297 14.45 -23.18 27.60
N HIS A 298 13.25 -22.88 27.09
CA HIS A 298 11.99 -22.86 27.84
C HIS A 298 11.87 -21.77 28.93
N ASP A 299 12.61 -20.67 28.83
CA ASP A 299 12.45 -19.54 29.75
C ASP A 299 11.40 -18.51 29.28
N GLY A 300 10.82 -18.73 28.10
CA GLY A 300 9.75 -17.96 27.49
C GLY A 300 10.22 -16.64 26.89
N LYS A 301 11.53 -16.49 26.59
CA LYS A 301 12.12 -15.25 26.09
C LYS A 301 13.14 -15.53 24.98
N CYS A 302 13.03 -14.76 23.90
CA CYS A 302 14.09 -14.67 22.89
C CYS A 302 15.04 -13.54 23.27
N GLY A 303 16.28 -13.87 23.63
CA GLY A 303 17.31 -12.87 23.92
C GLY A 303 17.81 -12.18 22.66
N TYR A 304 17.83 -12.88 21.52
CA TYR A 304 18.07 -12.31 20.20
C TYR A 304 16.75 -12.03 19.47
N ASP A 305 16.79 -11.01 18.62
CA ASP A 305 15.86 -10.91 17.50
C ASP A 305 16.29 -11.88 16.38
N ASP A 306 15.34 -12.45 15.64
CA ASP A 306 15.64 -13.41 14.57
C ASP A 306 16.56 -12.80 13.50
N TRP A 307 16.49 -11.50 13.23
CA TRP A 307 17.35 -10.79 12.29
C TRP A 307 18.81 -10.70 12.76
N GLU A 308 19.05 -10.62 14.07
CA GLU A 308 20.39 -10.54 14.64
C GLU A 308 21.11 -11.88 14.49
N LEU A 309 20.43 -12.98 14.83
CA LEU A 309 20.91 -14.34 14.62
C LEU A 309 21.06 -14.66 13.13
N MET A 310 20.11 -14.24 12.30
CA MET A 310 20.19 -14.44 10.85
C MET A 310 21.43 -13.72 10.27
N ASN A 311 21.72 -12.50 10.71
CA ASN A 311 22.92 -11.75 10.32
C ASN A 311 24.21 -12.44 10.73
N LEU A 312 24.28 -12.97 11.95
CA LEU A 312 25.41 -13.77 12.42
C LEU A 312 25.58 -15.05 11.58
N GLY A 313 24.47 -15.72 11.27
CA GLY A 313 24.44 -16.89 10.39
C GLY A 313 25.03 -16.60 9.01
N PHE A 314 24.62 -15.50 8.36
CA PHE A 314 25.21 -15.08 7.09
C PHE A 314 26.72 -14.85 7.20
N ALA A 315 27.13 -14.13 8.24
CA ALA A 315 28.52 -13.74 8.46
C ALA A 315 29.43 -14.95 8.66
N GLU A 316 29.03 -15.94 9.47
CA GLU A 316 29.97 -16.93 10.01
C GLU A 316 29.56 -18.41 9.85
N CYS A 317 28.26 -18.73 9.76
CA CYS A 317 27.81 -20.12 9.63
C CYS A 317 27.91 -20.58 8.17
N LYS A 318 29.03 -21.23 7.80
CA LYS A 318 29.30 -21.66 6.40
C LYS A 318 28.95 -23.12 6.10
N THR A 319 28.58 -23.90 7.11
CA THR A 319 28.19 -25.31 6.96
C THR A 319 26.93 -25.60 7.78
N PRO A 320 26.10 -26.59 7.38
CA PRO A 320 24.98 -27.02 8.20
C PRO A 320 25.41 -27.52 9.59
N VAL A 321 24.55 -27.31 10.58
CA VAL A 321 24.72 -27.84 11.94
C VAL A 321 24.41 -29.32 11.93
N THR A 322 25.32 -30.14 12.48
CA THR A 322 25.08 -31.58 12.63
C THR A 322 24.11 -31.82 13.80
N PRO A 323 23.03 -32.60 13.62
CA PRO A 323 22.15 -32.99 14.73
C PRO A 323 22.90 -33.50 15.97
N GLY A 324 22.55 -32.96 17.15
CA GLY A 324 23.20 -33.25 18.42
C GLY A 324 24.43 -32.40 18.76
N GLU A 325 24.93 -31.57 17.84
CA GLU A 325 25.93 -30.55 18.16
C GLU A 325 25.31 -29.34 18.87
N ALA A 326 26.15 -28.58 19.60
CA ALA A 326 25.71 -27.34 20.23
C ALA A 326 25.22 -26.34 19.19
N LEU A 327 24.05 -25.75 19.45
CA LEU A 327 23.45 -24.77 18.55
C LEU A 327 24.29 -23.47 18.51
N PRO A 328 24.46 -22.86 17.32
CA PRO A 328 25.21 -21.60 17.19
C PRO A 328 24.68 -20.51 18.12
N TYR A 329 25.61 -19.76 18.72
CA TYR A 329 25.31 -18.61 19.57
C TYR A 329 24.38 -18.89 20.77
N GLY A 330 24.25 -20.15 21.18
CA GLY A 330 23.35 -20.55 22.26
C GLY A 330 21.87 -20.38 21.91
N LEU A 331 21.52 -20.51 20.63
CA LEU A 331 20.15 -20.40 20.12
C LEU A 331 19.16 -21.21 20.98
N ASN A 332 18.12 -20.54 21.45
CA ASN A 332 16.98 -21.12 22.14
C ASN A 332 15.85 -21.36 21.15
N ILE A 333 15.94 -22.44 20.39
CA ILE A 333 14.99 -22.71 19.31
C ILE A 333 13.54 -22.88 19.84
N TYR A 334 13.35 -23.34 21.08
CA TYR A 334 12.03 -23.52 21.68
C TYR A 334 11.26 -22.21 21.80
N ASP A 335 11.89 -21.17 22.35
CA ASP A 335 11.20 -19.90 22.57
C ASP A 335 11.01 -19.12 21.26
N HIS A 336 11.92 -19.27 20.28
CA HIS A 336 11.71 -18.75 18.93
C HIS A 336 10.51 -19.40 18.23
N ILE A 337 10.32 -20.73 18.35
CA ILE A 337 9.12 -21.41 17.81
C ILE A 337 7.86 -20.99 18.56
N PHE A 338 7.93 -20.85 19.90
CA PHE A 338 6.80 -20.39 20.71
C PHE A 338 6.38 -18.97 20.35
N ALA A 339 7.33 -18.07 20.05
CA ALA A 339 7.09 -16.68 19.72
C ALA A 339 6.43 -16.44 18.35
N ILE A 340 6.38 -17.46 17.48
CA ILE A 340 5.70 -17.35 16.18
C ILE A 340 4.23 -17.03 16.39
N ASN A 341 3.75 -15.97 15.71
CA ASN A 341 2.32 -15.75 15.60
C ASN A 341 1.75 -16.63 14.48
N PRO A 342 0.95 -17.67 14.79
CA PRO A 342 0.45 -18.62 13.78
C PRO A 342 -0.54 -17.99 12.80
N THR A 343 -0.95 -16.74 13.00
CA THR A 343 -1.79 -15.97 12.07
C THR A 343 -1.00 -15.16 11.05
N LYS A 344 0.34 -15.14 11.13
CA LYS A 344 1.22 -14.35 10.26
C LYS A 344 2.16 -15.26 9.47
N MET A 345 2.00 -15.31 8.15
CA MET A 345 2.91 -16.05 7.26
C MET A 345 4.36 -15.57 7.36
N THR A 346 4.55 -14.25 7.56
CA THR A 346 5.87 -13.63 7.65
C THR A 346 6.70 -14.18 8.81
N ASP A 347 6.09 -14.45 9.97
CA ASP A 347 6.79 -14.93 11.16
C ASP A 347 7.39 -16.34 10.89
N TYR A 348 6.63 -17.23 10.25
CA TYR A 348 7.15 -18.51 9.78
C TYR A 348 8.33 -18.34 8.82
N GLY A 349 8.18 -17.46 7.81
CA GLY A 349 9.23 -17.19 6.84
C GLY A 349 10.52 -16.70 7.49
N ARG A 350 10.43 -15.71 8.39
CA ARG A 350 11.58 -15.14 9.11
C ARG A 350 12.29 -16.16 9.99
N VAL A 351 11.56 -16.94 10.79
CA VAL A 351 12.18 -17.95 11.65
C VAL A 351 12.84 -19.05 10.82
N ILE A 352 12.22 -19.49 9.72
CA ILE A 352 12.85 -20.43 8.78
C ILE A 352 14.14 -19.83 8.18
N MET A 353 14.12 -18.56 7.76
CA MET A 353 15.31 -17.89 7.23
C MET A 353 16.42 -17.78 8.28
N MET A 354 16.10 -17.43 9.52
CA MET A 354 17.05 -17.38 10.63
C MET A 354 17.68 -18.76 10.89
N LEU A 355 16.87 -19.81 11.04
CA LEU A 355 17.36 -21.17 11.25
C LEU A 355 18.23 -21.63 10.08
N THR A 356 17.79 -21.35 8.86
CA THR A 356 18.56 -21.69 7.65
C THR A 356 19.88 -20.92 7.61
N ALA A 357 19.92 -19.64 8.00
CA ALA A 357 21.17 -18.86 8.04
C ALA A 357 22.18 -19.46 9.01
N LEU A 358 21.71 -19.96 10.15
CA LEU A 358 22.50 -20.64 11.17
C LEU A 358 22.90 -22.07 10.78
N GLY A 359 22.39 -22.61 9.66
CA GLY A 359 22.68 -23.97 9.21
C GLY A 359 21.76 -25.04 9.79
N ILE A 360 20.61 -24.66 10.34
CA ILE A 360 19.63 -25.57 10.94
C ILE A 360 18.55 -25.91 9.91
N ASN A 361 18.27 -27.20 9.73
CA ASN A 361 17.22 -27.67 8.82
C ASN A 361 15.83 -27.50 9.47
N ALA A 362 15.11 -26.45 9.07
CA ALA A 362 13.78 -26.13 9.61
C ALA A 362 12.68 -27.13 9.24
N SER A 363 12.95 -28.10 8.35
CA SER A 363 12.00 -29.17 8.01
C SER A 363 12.09 -30.41 8.92
N ASN A 364 13.03 -30.41 9.87
CA ASN A 364 13.29 -31.51 10.79
C ASN A 364 13.78 -30.97 12.16
N LEU A 365 12.92 -30.24 12.86
CA LEU A 365 13.27 -29.57 14.11
C LEU A 365 13.65 -30.56 15.21
N ASP A 366 12.99 -31.72 15.27
CA ASP A 366 13.20 -32.73 16.31
C ASP A 366 14.65 -33.22 16.41
N SER A 367 15.43 -33.07 15.34
CA SER A 367 16.86 -33.41 15.31
C SER A 367 17.77 -32.41 16.06
N TYR A 368 17.21 -31.27 16.51
CA TYR A 368 17.94 -30.16 17.13
C TYR A 368 17.51 -29.87 18.57
N GLY A 369 16.49 -30.57 19.07
CA GLY A 369 15.99 -30.42 20.44
C GLY A 369 16.67 -31.33 21.45
N ASP A 370 16.25 -31.21 22.71
CA ASP A 370 16.64 -32.06 23.83
C ASP A 370 15.73 -33.28 24.03
N GLY A 371 14.84 -33.56 23.07
CA GLY A 371 13.83 -34.61 23.11
C GLY A 371 12.44 -34.14 23.57
N MET A 372 12.32 -32.88 24.03
CA MET A 372 11.01 -32.26 24.25
C MET A 372 10.40 -31.77 22.92
N PRO A 373 9.06 -31.85 22.75
CA PRO A 373 8.41 -31.36 21.54
C PRO A 373 8.43 -29.83 21.48
N PHE A 374 8.81 -29.28 20.33
CA PHE A 374 8.61 -27.86 20.03
C PHE A 374 7.11 -27.55 19.93
N LYS A 375 6.68 -26.44 20.53
CA LYS A 375 5.28 -26.01 20.52
C LYS A 375 5.16 -24.54 20.16
N ASP A 376 4.17 -24.21 19.34
CA ASP A 376 3.79 -22.82 19.09
C ASP A 376 3.07 -22.20 20.30
N SER A 377 2.77 -20.90 20.21
CA SER A 377 2.03 -20.15 21.24
C SER A 377 0.64 -20.71 21.58
N LYS A 378 0.07 -21.60 20.75
CA LYS A 378 -1.22 -22.28 20.98
C LYS A 378 -1.05 -23.71 21.50
N GLY A 379 0.18 -24.13 21.78
CA GLY A 379 0.50 -25.48 22.27
C GLY A 379 0.51 -26.55 21.18
N LYS A 380 0.38 -26.18 19.90
CA LYS A 380 0.49 -27.12 18.78
C LYS A 380 1.93 -27.59 18.66
N VAL A 381 2.14 -28.91 18.59
CA VAL A 381 3.46 -29.49 18.34
C VAL A 381 3.90 -29.18 16.91
N VAL A 382 5.12 -28.70 16.74
CA VAL A 382 5.71 -28.31 15.45
C VAL A 382 7.01 -29.06 15.23
N THR A 383 7.01 -30.06 14.34
CA THR A 383 8.21 -30.85 14.01
C THR A 383 8.86 -30.39 12.69
N ASN A 384 8.04 -29.83 11.78
CA ASN A 384 8.44 -29.36 10.47
C ASN A 384 7.88 -27.95 10.23
N LEU A 385 8.71 -26.94 10.47
CA LEU A 385 8.28 -25.54 10.34
C LEU A 385 8.00 -25.14 8.89
N VAL A 386 8.72 -25.75 7.94
CA VAL A 386 8.52 -25.53 6.51
C VAL A 386 7.14 -26.00 6.05
N GLU A 387 6.65 -27.09 6.62
CA GLU A 387 5.30 -27.58 6.37
C GLU A 387 4.23 -26.65 6.90
N GLU A 388 4.43 -26.07 8.08
CA GLU A 388 3.54 -25.03 8.61
C GLU A 388 3.47 -23.82 7.66
N LEU A 389 4.60 -23.40 7.12
CA LEU A 389 4.67 -22.31 6.14
C LEU A 389 3.87 -22.63 4.87
N TYR A 390 4.14 -23.76 4.20
CA TYR A 390 3.48 -24.05 2.92
C TYR A 390 1.99 -24.44 3.06
N LYS A 391 1.55 -24.82 4.28
CA LYS A 391 0.13 -25.06 4.61
C LYS A 391 -0.59 -23.82 5.15
N PHE A 392 0.13 -22.72 5.38
CA PHE A 392 -0.41 -21.53 6.01
C PHE A 392 -1.74 -21.08 5.38
N SER A 393 -2.74 -20.90 6.24
CA SER A 393 -4.13 -20.66 5.82
C SER A 393 -4.76 -19.35 6.30
N GLY A 394 -4.03 -18.56 7.09
CA GLY A 394 -4.46 -17.23 7.52
C GLY A 394 -4.46 -16.19 6.40
N SER A 395 -4.87 -14.96 6.74
CA SER A 395 -4.71 -13.78 5.90
C SER A 395 -3.24 -13.38 5.77
N TYR A 396 -2.89 -12.74 4.68
CA TYR A 396 -1.54 -12.22 4.45
C TYR A 396 -1.60 -10.88 3.71
N THR A 397 -0.58 -10.05 3.91
CA THR A 397 -0.18 -9.00 2.97
C THR A 397 0.94 -9.55 2.09
N ILE A 398 1.35 -8.84 1.03
CA ILE A 398 2.40 -9.34 0.11
C ILE A 398 3.72 -9.73 0.78
N ASN A 399 4.00 -9.19 1.98
CA ASN A 399 5.10 -9.65 2.83
C ASN A 399 5.10 -11.17 3.04
N GLY A 400 3.93 -11.77 3.30
CA GLY A 400 3.82 -13.21 3.52
C GLY A 400 4.42 -14.01 2.36
N PRO A 401 3.89 -13.87 1.13
CA PRO A 401 4.45 -14.53 -0.04
C PRO A 401 5.93 -14.25 -0.31
N ILE A 402 6.40 -13.00 -0.10
CA ILE A 402 7.81 -12.61 -0.26
C ILE A 402 8.70 -13.40 0.69
N PHE A 403 8.43 -13.36 1.99
CA PHE A 403 9.22 -14.08 3.00
C PHE A 403 9.08 -15.59 2.85
N ALA A 404 7.91 -16.10 2.46
CA ALA A 404 7.71 -17.51 2.21
C ALA A 404 8.58 -18.01 1.04
N LEU A 405 8.63 -17.27 -0.07
CA LEU A 405 9.45 -17.63 -1.22
C LEU A 405 10.94 -17.62 -0.86
N ILE A 406 11.40 -16.56 -0.18
CA ILE A 406 12.79 -16.44 0.27
C ILE A 406 13.16 -17.61 1.19
N ALA A 407 12.33 -17.91 2.19
CA ALA A 407 12.56 -19.00 3.14
C ALA A 407 12.70 -20.36 2.44
N LEU A 408 11.79 -20.66 1.50
CA LEU A 408 11.83 -21.91 0.74
C LEU A 408 13.08 -22.01 -0.13
N ASP A 409 13.44 -20.94 -0.84
CA ASP A 409 14.57 -20.92 -1.77
C ASP A 409 15.93 -20.90 -1.07
N MET A 410 16.01 -20.24 0.09
CA MET A 410 17.23 -20.13 0.88
C MET A 410 17.76 -21.49 1.36
N GLY A 411 16.85 -22.41 1.72
CA GLY A 411 17.20 -23.78 2.15
C GLY A 411 16.97 -24.85 1.09
N ASN A 412 16.59 -24.49 -0.14
CA ASN A 412 16.13 -25.42 -1.18
C ASN A 412 15.09 -26.44 -0.66
N TYR A 413 14.19 -26.02 0.23
CA TYR A 413 13.31 -26.95 0.92
C TYR A 413 12.32 -27.63 -0.03
N THR A 414 12.08 -28.93 0.14
CA THR A 414 11.12 -29.66 -0.69
C THR A 414 9.67 -29.31 -0.29
N VAL A 415 8.85 -29.01 -1.29
CA VAL A 415 7.42 -28.68 -1.10
C VAL A 415 6.56 -29.69 -1.87
N PRO A 416 5.55 -30.33 -1.25
CA PRO A 416 4.58 -31.19 -1.93
C PRO A 416 3.85 -30.47 -3.05
N LYS A 417 3.51 -31.19 -4.13
CA LYS A 417 2.85 -30.59 -5.31
C LYS A 417 1.43 -30.11 -5.04
N ASP A 418 0.78 -30.65 -4.01
CA ASP A 418 -0.57 -30.25 -3.59
C ASP A 418 -0.55 -29.31 -2.37
N ALA A 419 0.62 -28.78 -2.01
CA ALA A 419 0.74 -27.77 -0.97
C ALA A 419 -0.10 -26.53 -1.32
N LYS A 420 -0.64 -25.86 -0.29
CA LYS A 420 -1.41 -24.63 -0.48
C LYS A 420 -0.56 -23.52 -1.10
N TRP A 421 0.71 -23.46 -0.72
CA TRP A 421 1.72 -22.54 -1.25
C TRP A 421 2.89 -23.31 -1.87
N THR A 422 2.85 -23.47 -3.19
CA THR A 422 4.01 -23.93 -3.96
C THR A 422 4.88 -22.74 -4.38
N ARG A 423 6.13 -22.99 -4.79
CA ARG A 423 7.02 -21.95 -5.33
C ARG A 423 6.39 -21.23 -6.52
N GLU A 424 5.77 -21.98 -7.44
CA GLU A 424 5.09 -21.43 -8.61
C GLU A 424 3.97 -20.46 -8.19
N LYS A 425 3.16 -20.85 -7.20
CA LYS A 425 2.07 -20.01 -6.71
C LYS A 425 2.60 -18.75 -6.03
N LEU A 426 3.68 -18.84 -5.26
CA LEU A 426 4.32 -17.70 -4.61
C LEU A 426 4.90 -16.72 -5.65
N VAL A 427 5.65 -17.23 -6.64
CA VAL A 427 6.21 -16.43 -7.74
C VAL A 427 5.11 -15.73 -8.53
N GLU A 428 4.05 -16.45 -8.91
CA GLU A 428 2.92 -15.85 -9.63
C GLU A 428 2.18 -14.80 -8.79
N THR A 429 2.01 -15.05 -7.49
CA THR A 429 1.41 -14.07 -6.57
C THR A 429 2.23 -12.77 -6.53
N ILE A 430 3.55 -12.90 -6.46
CA ILE A 430 4.46 -11.75 -6.40
C ILE A 430 4.53 -11.00 -7.74
N LEU A 431 4.63 -11.72 -8.86
CA LEU A 431 4.67 -11.11 -10.20
C LEU A 431 3.36 -10.37 -10.54
N ALA A 432 2.22 -10.89 -10.10
CA ALA A 432 0.92 -10.29 -10.33
C ALA A 432 0.64 -9.06 -9.43
N HIS A 433 1.39 -8.88 -8.35
CA HIS A 433 1.15 -7.82 -7.37
C HIS A 433 1.56 -6.44 -7.92
N PRO A 434 0.65 -5.45 -8.01
CA PRO A 434 0.99 -4.07 -8.37
C PRO A 434 1.80 -3.38 -7.25
N TYR A 435 2.91 -2.71 -7.56
CA TYR A 435 3.65 -2.01 -6.50
C TYR A 435 2.78 -0.94 -5.82
N GLY A 436 2.90 -0.83 -4.49
CA GLY A 436 2.18 0.17 -3.68
C GLY A 436 0.67 -0.06 -3.48
N SER A 437 0.06 -1.09 -4.08
CA SER A 437 -1.39 -1.31 -3.98
C SER A 437 -1.91 -1.53 -2.55
N ASP A 438 -1.03 -2.00 -1.67
CA ASP A 438 -1.36 -2.40 -0.31
C ASP A 438 -0.97 -1.31 0.72
N GLY A 439 -0.64 -0.10 0.25
CA GLY A 439 -0.24 1.02 1.11
C GLY A 439 1.18 0.92 1.66
N PHE A 440 2.00 0.00 1.15
CA PHE A 440 3.41 -0.09 1.51
C PHE A 440 4.28 0.88 0.70
N ASP A 441 5.41 1.26 1.31
CA ASP A 441 6.37 2.22 0.81
C ASP A 441 7.53 1.55 0.02
N ILE A 442 8.59 2.31 -0.23
CA ILE A 442 9.74 1.94 -1.07
C ILE A 442 10.52 0.71 -0.56
N ASP A 443 10.53 0.47 0.75
CA ASP A 443 11.11 -0.71 1.38
C ASP A 443 10.48 -2.01 0.86
N MET A 444 9.16 -1.99 0.64
CA MET A 444 8.45 -3.15 0.11
C MET A 444 8.58 -3.31 -1.40
N VAL A 445 8.78 -2.22 -2.15
CA VAL A 445 9.19 -2.31 -3.56
C VAL A 445 10.50 -3.09 -3.65
N ALA A 446 11.46 -2.75 -2.79
CA ALA A 446 12.76 -3.37 -2.75
C ALA A 446 12.71 -4.84 -2.27
N MET A 447 12.03 -5.15 -1.16
CA MET A 447 11.85 -6.53 -0.68
C MET A 447 11.23 -7.45 -1.73
N LEU A 448 10.24 -6.95 -2.48
CA LEU A 448 9.63 -7.71 -3.57
C LEU A 448 10.66 -8.05 -4.65
N MET A 449 11.47 -7.09 -5.08
CA MET A 449 12.52 -7.32 -6.08
C MET A 449 13.53 -8.37 -5.60
N GLN A 450 13.94 -8.30 -4.33
CA GLN A 450 14.89 -9.25 -3.74
C GLN A 450 14.39 -10.71 -3.81
N SER A 451 13.10 -10.95 -3.55
CA SER A 451 12.52 -12.31 -3.55
C SER A 451 12.54 -13.00 -4.91
N LEU A 452 12.61 -12.22 -6.00
CA LEU A 452 12.57 -12.75 -7.36
C LEU A 452 13.95 -13.14 -7.92
N TYR A 453 15.03 -12.85 -7.18
CA TYR A 453 16.41 -13.12 -7.62
C TYR A 453 16.63 -14.53 -8.20
N PRO A 454 16.19 -15.63 -7.54
CA PRO A 454 16.44 -16.98 -8.05
C PRO A 454 15.82 -17.25 -9.43
N TYR A 455 14.84 -16.44 -9.83
CA TYR A 455 14.02 -16.64 -11.02
C TYR A 455 14.41 -15.71 -12.19
N ILE A 456 15.43 -14.86 -12.04
CA ILE A 456 15.87 -13.91 -13.09
C ILE A 456 16.20 -14.61 -14.41
N ASN A 457 16.79 -15.80 -14.34
CA ASN A 457 17.18 -16.61 -15.50
C ASN A 457 16.32 -17.88 -15.66
N ASP A 458 15.22 -17.98 -14.92
CA ASP A 458 14.29 -19.09 -15.07
C ASP A 458 13.66 -19.09 -16.49
N PRO A 459 13.56 -20.22 -17.18
CA PRO A 459 13.04 -20.28 -18.55
C PRO A 459 11.55 -19.91 -18.66
N THR A 460 10.78 -20.07 -17.58
CA THR A 460 9.34 -19.77 -17.51
C THR A 460 9.08 -18.35 -17.01
N TYR A 461 9.80 -17.92 -15.96
CA TYR A 461 9.53 -16.65 -15.25
C TYR A 461 10.47 -15.52 -15.64
N GLY A 462 11.68 -15.81 -16.13
CA GLY A 462 12.79 -14.83 -16.21
C GLY A 462 12.48 -13.55 -16.98
N THR A 463 11.70 -13.62 -18.07
CA THR A 463 11.28 -12.41 -18.80
C THR A 463 10.36 -11.53 -17.96
N ARG A 464 9.38 -12.12 -17.26
CA ARG A 464 8.45 -11.40 -16.38
C ARG A 464 9.16 -10.87 -15.14
N VAL A 465 10.08 -11.64 -14.57
CA VAL A 465 10.92 -11.23 -13.44
C VAL A 465 11.77 -10.01 -13.79
N LYS A 466 12.50 -10.04 -14.91
CA LYS A 466 13.29 -8.89 -15.37
C LYS A 466 12.44 -7.64 -15.59
N ALA A 467 11.25 -7.80 -16.20
CA ALA A 467 10.32 -6.69 -16.37
C ALA A 467 9.81 -6.14 -15.02
N LYS A 468 9.52 -7.02 -14.05
CA LYS A 468 9.06 -6.63 -12.72
C LYS A 468 10.15 -5.89 -11.93
N MET A 469 11.38 -6.38 -11.96
CA MET A 469 12.52 -5.69 -11.34
C MET A 469 12.81 -4.34 -12.01
N GLN A 470 12.68 -4.24 -13.33
CA GLN A 470 12.80 -2.96 -14.05
C GLN A 470 11.71 -1.97 -13.65
N GLU A 471 10.46 -2.43 -13.46
CA GLU A 471 9.39 -1.58 -12.94
C GLU A 471 9.74 -1.04 -11.54
N GLY A 472 10.25 -1.89 -10.64
CA GLY A 472 10.71 -1.48 -9.32
C GLY A 472 11.87 -0.47 -9.37
N TYR A 473 12.86 -0.71 -10.24
CA TYR A 473 13.96 0.22 -10.51
C TYR A 473 13.47 1.60 -10.98
N ASP A 474 12.54 1.62 -11.93
CA ASP A 474 11.95 2.86 -12.45
C ASP A 474 11.16 3.62 -11.35
N ILE A 475 10.50 2.91 -10.42
CA ILE A 475 9.81 3.52 -9.27
C ILE A 475 10.82 4.12 -8.30
N ILE A 476 11.89 3.39 -7.97
CA ILE A 476 12.97 3.85 -7.09
C ILE A 476 13.58 5.15 -7.62
N LEU A 477 13.82 5.26 -8.93
CA LEU A 477 14.36 6.46 -9.56
C LEU A 477 13.33 7.57 -9.84
N GLY A 478 12.03 7.32 -9.61
CA GLY A 478 10.95 8.27 -9.90
C GLY A 478 10.61 8.43 -11.38
N TYR A 479 11.07 7.51 -12.24
CA TYR A 479 10.64 7.43 -13.64
C TYR A 479 9.23 6.84 -13.78
N LYS A 480 8.79 6.07 -12.78
CA LYS A 480 7.42 5.61 -12.61
C LYS A 480 6.93 5.93 -11.21
N THR A 481 5.62 6.00 -11.07
CA THR A 481 4.95 6.21 -9.78
C THR A 481 4.19 4.96 -9.38
N ALA A 482 4.22 4.62 -8.09
CA ALA A 482 3.33 3.64 -7.49
C ALA A 482 2.49 4.31 -6.39
N PRO A 483 1.22 3.90 -6.16
CA PRO A 483 0.39 4.48 -5.11
C PRO A 483 1.07 4.40 -3.75
N GLY A 484 1.10 5.52 -3.02
CA GLY A 484 1.67 5.56 -1.67
C GLY A 484 3.20 5.51 -1.59
N VAL A 485 3.91 5.23 -2.68
CA VAL A 485 5.37 5.07 -2.67
C VAL A 485 6.07 6.37 -3.06
N ASN A 486 6.97 6.82 -2.21
CA ASN A 486 7.88 7.92 -2.52
C ASN A 486 9.14 7.40 -3.24
N SER A 487 9.49 7.98 -4.39
CA SER A 487 10.75 7.70 -5.06
C SER A 487 11.94 8.27 -4.29
N MET A 488 13.15 7.93 -4.70
CA MET A 488 14.38 8.52 -4.15
C MET A 488 14.33 10.05 -4.18
N GLY A 489 14.70 10.68 -3.06
CA GLY A 489 14.82 12.13 -2.95
C GLY A 489 15.98 12.69 -3.78
N SER A 490 15.95 14.00 -4.07
CA SER A 490 17.04 14.67 -4.81
C SER A 490 18.38 14.67 -4.07
N ASP A 491 18.38 14.38 -2.77
CA ASP A 491 19.53 14.21 -1.90
C ASP A 491 19.94 12.74 -1.72
N TYR A 492 19.38 11.83 -2.52
CA TYR A 492 19.59 10.36 -2.46
C TYR A 492 19.00 9.68 -1.23
N SER A 493 18.10 10.36 -0.53
CA SER A 493 17.37 9.81 0.61
C SER A 493 16.19 8.93 0.18
N PHE A 494 15.75 8.04 1.09
CA PHE A 494 14.56 7.22 0.93
C PHE A 494 13.59 7.47 2.09
N TYR A 495 12.36 7.87 1.74
CA TYR A 495 11.29 8.15 2.69
C TYR A 495 10.34 6.96 2.78
N SER A 496 10.03 6.55 4.01
CA SER A 496 9.03 5.52 4.30
C SER A 496 8.48 5.74 5.72
N TRP A 497 7.22 5.40 5.96
CA TRP A 497 6.61 5.44 7.31
C TRP A 497 6.74 6.77 8.06
N GLY A 498 6.67 7.89 7.35
CA GLY A 498 6.65 9.22 7.98
C GLY A 498 8.01 9.92 8.04
N THR A 499 9.11 9.24 7.75
CA THR A 499 10.46 9.83 7.82
C THR A 499 11.42 9.22 6.79
N THR A 500 12.45 9.99 6.44
CA THR A 500 13.64 9.43 5.81
C THR A 500 14.35 8.51 6.80
N ASN A 501 14.69 7.29 6.37
CA ASN A 501 15.25 6.29 7.28
C ASN A 501 16.29 5.34 6.65
N SER A 502 17.09 4.72 7.51
CA SER A 502 18.18 3.82 7.14
C SER A 502 17.69 2.47 6.59
N GLU A 503 16.59 1.96 7.15
CA GLU A 503 15.95 0.70 6.77
C GLU A 503 15.60 0.70 5.28
N SER A 504 14.94 1.76 4.81
CA SER A 504 14.57 1.91 3.40
C SER A 504 15.80 1.94 2.48
N ALA A 505 16.86 2.65 2.89
CA ALA A 505 18.12 2.66 2.15
C ALA A 505 18.76 1.26 2.08
N ALA A 506 18.77 0.54 3.21
CA ALA A 506 19.28 -0.84 3.28
C ALA A 506 18.53 -1.79 2.33
N GLN A 507 17.19 -1.71 2.32
CA GLN A 507 16.35 -2.52 1.41
C GLN A 507 16.66 -2.23 -0.06
N VAL A 508 16.75 -0.94 -0.43
CA VAL A 508 17.05 -0.54 -1.82
C VAL A 508 18.45 -1.00 -2.24
N ILE A 509 19.47 -0.88 -1.37
CA ILE A 509 20.82 -1.39 -1.64
C ILE A 509 20.77 -2.90 -1.98
N CYS A 510 20.03 -3.68 -1.19
CA CYS A 510 19.88 -5.12 -1.41
C CYS A 510 19.13 -5.43 -2.72
N ALA A 511 18.07 -4.69 -3.03
CA ALA A 511 17.33 -4.84 -4.28
C ALA A 511 18.19 -4.53 -5.51
N MET A 512 19.03 -3.50 -5.45
CA MET A 512 19.96 -3.17 -6.54
C MET A 512 20.99 -4.28 -6.74
N CYS A 513 21.56 -4.81 -5.65
CA CYS A 513 22.46 -5.97 -5.73
C CYS A 513 21.77 -7.18 -6.36
N ALA A 514 20.52 -7.47 -5.96
CA ALA A 514 19.71 -8.55 -6.53
C ALA A 514 19.42 -8.34 -8.03
N MET A 515 19.39 -7.09 -8.50
CA MET A 515 19.20 -6.77 -9.91
C MET A 515 20.52 -6.77 -10.73
N GLY A 516 21.68 -6.79 -10.06
CA GLY A 516 22.97 -6.60 -10.72
C GLY A 516 23.37 -5.14 -10.89
N VAL A 517 22.68 -4.22 -10.22
CA VAL A 517 22.96 -2.78 -10.25
C VAL A 517 23.90 -2.45 -9.10
N ASP A 518 25.05 -1.89 -9.43
CA ASP A 518 25.99 -1.39 -8.44
C ASP A 518 25.59 0.02 -7.97
N ILE A 519 24.83 0.09 -6.88
CA ILE A 519 24.31 1.35 -6.35
C ILE A 519 25.40 2.35 -5.93
N GLY A 520 26.62 1.89 -5.64
CA GLY A 520 27.71 2.78 -5.24
C GLY A 520 28.53 3.30 -6.41
N THR A 521 28.26 2.88 -7.64
CA THR A 521 28.88 3.47 -8.83
C THR A 521 27.90 3.87 -9.90
N ASP A 522 26.67 3.33 -9.94
CA ASP A 522 25.65 3.71 -10.91
C ASP A 522 25.33 5.22 -10.78
N PRO A 523 25.44 5.99 -11.88
CA PRO A 523 25.34 7.45 -11.83
C PRO A 523 23.92 7.94 -11.55
N ASN A 524 22.90 7.07 -11.60
CA ASN A 524 21.56 7.40 -11.15
C ASN A 524 21.46 7.43 -9.62
N PHE A 525 22.42 6.86 -8.89
CA PHE A 525 22.41 6.74 -7.43
C PHE A 525 23.50 7.53 -6.73
N GLY A 526 24.39 8.21 -7.46
CA GLY A 526 25.36 9.12 -6.86
C GLY A 526 26.44 9.64 -7.80
N ALA A 527 27.21 10.60 -7.28
CA ALA A 527 28.45 11.11 -7.83
C ALA A 527 29.59 10.93 -6.80
N TYR A 528 30.48 10.00 -7.12
CA TYR A 528 31.60 9.59 -6.27
C TYR A 528 32.89 10.22 -6.83
N SER A 529 33.37 11.30 -6.20
CA SER A 529 34.44 12.13 -6.78
C SER A 529 35.67 12.28 -5.90
N THR A 530 35.53 12.10 -4.60
CA THR A 530 36.59 12.34 -3.61
C THR A 530 37.10 11.08 -2.93
N GLY A 531 36.31 9.99 -2.93
CA GLY A 531 36.62 8.79 -2.16
C GLY A 531 36.37 8.96 -0.66
N ASP A 532 35.75 10.08 -0.26
CA ASP A 532 35.37 10.42 1.11
C ASP A 532 33.84 10.52 1.20
N TYR A 533 33.23 9.56 1.89
CA TYR A 533 31.77 9.46 2.00
C TYR A 533 31.13 10.69 2.68
N THR A 534 31.91 11.52 3.36
CA THR A 534 31.43 12.77 3.99
C THR A 534 31.37 13.95 3.01
N LYS A 535 31.96 13.82 1.82
CA LYS A 535 32.03 14.86 0.79
C LYS A 535 31.33 14.45 -0.50
N ASP A 536 31.31 13.16 -0.80
CA ASP A 536 30.60 12.63 -1.95
C ASP A 536 29.08 12.66 -1.74
N GLN A 537 28.32 12.68 -2.83
CA GLN A 537 26.86 12.66 -2.80
C GLN A 537 26.36 11.39 -3.49
N GLY A 538 25.47 10.66 -2.84
CA GLY A 538 24.91 9.42 -3.37
C GLY A 538 24.25 8.61 -2.28
N VAL A 539 23.63 7.48 -2.63
CA VAL A 539 22.92 6.62 -1.67
C VAL A 539 23.86 6.13 -0.56
N ILE A 540 25.01 5.56 -0.92
CA ILE A 540 25.98 5.06 0.09
C ILE A 540 26.54 6.21 0.96
N PRO A 541 27.01 7.35 0.42
CA PRO A 541 27.40 8.51 1.22
C PRO A 541 26.30 9.01 2.15
N TYR A 542 25.06 9.17 1.65
CA TYR A 542 23.92 9.61 2.45
C TYR A 542 23.67 8.64 3.58
N TRP A 543 23.60 7.34 3.28
CA TRP A 543 23.37 6.28 4.25
C TRP A 543 24.41 6.27 5.38
N LEU A 544 25.70 6.38 5.02
CA LEU A 544 26.78 6.41 6.00
C LEU A 544 26.84 7.73 6.78
N THR A 545 26.58 8.87 6.17
CA THR A 545 26.65 10.17 6.87
C THR A 545 25.48 10.42 7.81
N HIS A 546 24.28 9.93 7.47
CA HIS A 546 23.06 10.24 8.21
C HIS A 546 22.69 9.16 9.23
N PHE A 547 23.15 7.92 9.04
CA PHE A 547 22.69 6.80 9.88
C PHE A 547 23.81 5.99 10.53
N LEU A 548 25.04 5.97 10.01
CA LEU A 548 26.11 5.18 10.62
C LEU A 548 26.44 5.74 12.01
N VAL A 549 26.39 4.87 13.03
CA VAL A 549 26.77 5.25 14.39
C VAL A 549 28.28 5.47 14.44
N THR A 550 28.70 6.63 14.92
CA THR A 550 30.11 6.95 15.22
C THR A 550 30.34 7.02 16.72
N LYS A 551 31.53 6.63 17.18
CA LYS A 551 31.96 6.81 18.57
C LYS A 551 32.33 8.27 18.83
N ALA A 552 32.45 8.64 20.11
CA ALA A 552 32.83 9.98 20.53
C ALA A 552 34.20 10.46 20.00
N ASP A 553 35.10 9.52 19.68
CA ASP A 553 36.41 9.80 19.07
C ASP A 553 36.36 9.92 17.53
N GLY A 554 35.17 9.83 16.93
CA GLY A 554 34.95 9.88 15.48
C GLY A 554 35.18 8.56 14.76
N SER A 555 35.59 7.49 15.46
CA SER A 555 35.74 6.17 14.85
C SER A 555 34.39 5.49 14.59
N ILE A 556 34.35 4.54 13.66
CA ILE A 556 33.13 3.79 13.33
C ILE A 556 32.63 3.04 14.56
N GLY A 557 31.35 3.23 14.89
CA GLY A 557 30.64 2.60 16.00
C GLY A 557 30.04 1.25 15.63
N SER A 558 29.08 0.80 16.45
CA SER A 558 28.43 -0.51 16.33
C SER A 558 26.95 -0.34 16.04
N GLY A 559 26.61 0.01 14.79
CA GLY A 559 25.23 0.00 14.32
C GLY A 559 24.86 1.19 13.44
N PHE A 560 23.57 1.31 13.19
CA PHE A 560 22.94 2.37 12.43
C PHE A 560 21.74 2.93 13.19
N GLY A 561 21.41 4.19 12.96
CA GLY A 561 20.20 4.82 13.48
C GLY A 561 19.06 4.85 12.47
N HIS A 562 17.86 5.12 12.99
CA HIS A 562 16.63 5.09 12.19
C HIS A 562 16.53 6.33 11.29
N ALA A 563 16.45 7.52 11.89
CA ALA A 563 16.36 8.81 11.19
C ALA A 563 17.57 9.73 11.48
N ASP A 564 18.53 9.24 12.26
CA ASP A 564 19.71 9.94 12.72
C ASP A 564 20.87 8.94 12.94
N THR A 565 21.99 9.40 13.52
CA THR A 565 23.18 8.58 13.80
C THR A 565 23.15 7.89 15.17
N GLY A 566 22.01 7.91 15.87
CA GLY A 566 21.80 7.26 17.16
C GLY A 566 21.40 5.80 17.00
N PHE A 567 22.02 4.89 17.75
CA PHE A 567 21.77 3.45 17.62
C PHE A 567 20.28 3.09 17.66
N ASN A 568 19.81 2.38 16.62
CA ASN A 568 18.49 1.78 16.56
C ASN A 568 18.63 0.29 16.19
N LYS A 569 17.89 -0.58 16.90
CA LYS A 569 17.99 -2.03 16.74
C LYS A 569 17.61 -2.49 15.32
N MET A 570 16.48 -2.00 14.80
CA MET A 570 15.93 -2.38 13.49
C MET A 570 16.79 -1.83 12.35
N ALA A 571 17.07 -0.53 12.38
CA ALA A 571 18.02 0.08 11.45
C ALA A 571 19.35 -0.66 11.41
N THR A 572 19.86 -1.11 12.57
CA THR A 572 21.12 -1.84 12.66
C THR A 572 21.05 -3.22 12.01
N TYR A 573 20.04 -4.06 12.30
CA TYR A 573 19.99 -5.37 11.67
C TYR A 573 19.68 -5.31 10.18
N GLU A 574 18.91 -4.32 9.72
CA GLU A 574 18.64 -4.16 8.30
C GLU A 574 19.88 -3.67 7.57
N SER A 575 20.57 -2.70 8.17
CA SER A 575 21.82 -2.19 7.62
C SER A 575 22.93 -3.24 7.64
N MET A 576 22.96 -4.11 8.66
CA MET A 576 23.95 -5.18 8.76
C MET A 576 23.83 -6.16 7.60
N TYR A 577 22.62 -6.60 7.25
CA TYR A 577 22.49 -7.52 6.14
C TYR A 577 22.75 -6.80 4.80
N ALA A 578 22.41 -5.50 4.66
CA ALA A 578 22.79 -4.69 3.49
C ALA A 578 24.30 -4.51 3.32
N LEU A 579 25.04 -4.29 4.41
CA LEU A 579 26.52 -4.27 4.40
C LEU A 579 27.07 -5.59 3.88
N GLN A 580 26.57 -6.71 4.41
CA GLN A 580 26.97 -8.04 3.96
C GLN A 580 26.62 -8.26 2.49
N TRP A 581 25.43 -7.85 2.07
CA TRP A 581 24.94 -8.02 0.70
C TRP A 581 25.80 -7.27 -0.30
N TYR A 582 26.05 -5.99 -0.05
CA TYR A 582 26.79 -5.13 -0.98
C TYR A 582 28.28 -5.51 -1.07
N LEU A 583 28.90 -5.85 0.07
CA LEU A 583 30.28 -6.35 0.08
C LEU A 583 30.40 -7.67 -0.71
N ASN A 584 29.50 -8.63 -0.47
CA ASN A 584 29.52 -9.90 -1.19
C ASN A 584 29.12 -9.76 -2.66
N PHE A 585 28.23 -8.83 -3.01
CA PHE A 585 27.89 -8.51 -4.41
C PHE A 585 29.16 -8.18 -5.18
N TYR A 586 30.01 -7.32 -4.64
CA TYR A 586 31.31 -7.00 -5.24
C TYR A 586 32.25 -8.20 -5.36
N GLU A 587 32.36 -9.00 -4.29
CA GLU A 587 33.19 -10.22 -4.29
C GLU A 587 32.73 -11.27 -5.31
N ASN A 588 31.45 -11.25 -5.69
CA ASN A 588 30.83 -12.16 -6.65
C ASN A 588 30.61 -11.55 -8.05
N GLY A 589 31.39 -10.51 -8.40
CA GLY A 589 31.40 -9.94 -9.75
C GLY A 589 30.34 -8.85 -9.98
N GLY A 590 29.81 -8.26 -8.92
CA GLY A 590 28.84 -7.17 -8.98
C GLY A 590 29.33 -5.94 -9.75
N ALA A 591 30.64 -5.65 -9.71
CA ALA A 591 31.24 -4.60 -10.54
C ALA A 591 31.06 -4.86 -12.05
N ASP A 592 30.90 -6.11 -12.48
CA ASP A 592 30.61 -6.51 -13.87
C ASP A 592 29.10 -6.60 -14.16
N GLY A 593 28.25 -6.19 -13.21
CA GLY A 593 26.79 -6.20 -13.33
C GLY A 593 26.15 -7.56 -13.07
N PHE A 594 26.86 -8.49 -12.40
CA PHE A 594 26.28 -9.78 -12.04
C PHE A 594 25.33 -9.64 -10.84
N PRO A 595 24.06 -10.06 -10.97
CA PRO A 595 23.13 -10.12 -9.86
C PRO A 595 23.68 -10.93 -8.69
N TYR A 596 23.39 -10.50 -7.46
CA TYR A 596 23.74 -11.23 -6.25
C TYR A 596 22.63 -11.16 -5.21
N SER A 597 22.37 -12.27 -4.53
CA SER A 597 21.50 -12.32 -3.35
C SER A 597 22.19 -12.99 -2.18
N LEU A 598 22.14 -12.35 -1.00
CA LEU A 598 22.65 -12.94 0.24
C LEU A 598 21.80 -14.14 0.70
N TYR A 599 20.53 -14.17 0.32
CA TYR A 599 19.59 -15.24 0.68
C TYR A 599 19.71 -16.47 -0.21
N ALA A 600 20.18 -16.33 -1.44
CA ALA A 600 20.06 -17.39 -2.43
C ALA A 600 20.96 -18.58 -2.12
N GLY A 601 20.37 -19.79 -2.13
CA GLY A 601 21.09 -21.06 -2.10
C GLY A 601 22.03 -21.22 -0.90
N ARG A 602 21.59 -20.77 0.29
CA ARG A 602 22.45 -20.78 1.48
C ARG A 602 22.89 -22.19 1.86
N PHE A 603 21.93 -23.10 1.99
CA PHE A 603 22.15 -24.53 2.21
C PHE A 603 21.13 -25.35 1.43
N ASP A 604 21.48 -26.60 1.09
CA ASP A 604 20.57 -27.52 0.42
C ASP A 604 19.98 -28.51 1.45
N PHE A 605 18.74 -28.27 1.85
CA PHE A 605 17.95 -29.14 2.71
C PHE A 605 16.84 -29.88 1.95
N ALA A 606 16.96 -29.97 0.62
CA ALA A 606 16.05 -30.77 -0.18
C ALA A 606 16.07 -32.23 0.28
N ARG A 607 14.89 -32.84 0.35
CA ARG A 607 14.70 -34.27 0.58
C ARG A 607 13.75 -34.88 -0.43
N ALA A 608 13.83 -36.19 -0.59
CA ALA A 608 12.81 -36.94 -1.32
C ALA A 608 11.51 -37.00 -0.49
N LEU A 609 10.39 -36.65 -1.12
CA LEU A 609 9.07 -36.90 -0.54
C LEU A 609 8.68 -38.36 -0.78
N SER A 610 8.05 -38.96 0.24
CA SER A 610 7.54 -40.32 0.16
C SER A 610 6.46 -40.46 -0.92
N LYS A 611 6.48 -41.59 -1.62
CA LYS A 611 5.43 -42.02 -2.57
C LYS A 611 4.53 -43.11 -1.98
N GLU A 612 4.75 -43.48 -0.72
CA GLU A 612 4.00 -44.53 -0.05
C GLU A 612 2.56 -44.07 0.19
N CYS A 613 1.61 -44.89 -0.26
CA CYS A 613 0.17 -44.62 -0.15
C CYS A 613 -0.54 -45.73 0.65
N SER A 614 0.16 -46.40 1.57
CA SER A 614 -0.38 -47.61 2.18
C SER A 614 -1.33 -47.29 3.32
N ILE A 615 -2.44 -48.01 3.41
CA ILE A 615 -3.17 -48.20 4.68
C ILE A 615 -2.44 -49.30 5.45
N THR A 616 -1.94 -48.98 6.64
CA THR A 616 -1.19 -49.91 7.50
C THR A 616 -2.08 -50.51 8.59
N LYS A 617 -3.15 -49.80 8.98
CA LYS A 617 -4.17 -50.30 9.90
C LYS A 617 -5.54 -49.72 9.54
N PHE A 618 -6.58 -50.54 9.67
CA PHE A 618 -7.96 -50.13 9.46
C PHE A 618 -8.84 -50.79 10.53
N VAL A 619 -9.58 -50.00 11.31
CA VAL A 619 -10.48 -50.49 12.35
C VAL A 619 -11.87 -49.88 12.14
N LEU A 620 -12.91 -50.70 12.14
CA LEU A 620 -14.30 -50.26 12.05
C LEU A 620 -15.05 -50.76 13.29
N GLU A 621 -15.50 -49.84 14.15
CA GLU A 621 -16.22 -50.18 15.40
C GLU A 621 -15.50 -51.26 16.22
N GLY A 622 -14.20 -51.04 16.48
CA GLY A 622 -13.33 -51.96 17.21
C GLY A 622 -12.90 -53.22 16.45
N GLN A 623 -13.42 -53.47 15.24
CA GLN A 623 -13.03 -54.61 14.41
C GLN A 623 -11.88 -54.27 13.49
N GLU A 624 -10.76 -54.97 13.65
CA GLU A 624 -9.58 -54.79 12.80
C GLU A 624 -9.76 -55.49 11.44
N GLY A 625 -9.49 -54.75 10.37
CA GLY A 625 -9.56 -55.23 9.00
C GLY A 625 -8.32 -56.01 8.59
N THR A 626 -8.51 -57.08 7.81
CA THR A 626 -7.43 -57.83 7.18
C THR A 626 -7.05 -57.19 5.84
N ILE A 627 -5.85 -56.64 5.76
CA ILE A 627 -5.31 -55.97 4.56
C ILE A 627 -4.64 -57.00 3.64
N ARG A 628 -5.07 -57.07 2.38
CA ARG A 628 -4.52 -57.94 1.33
C ARG A 628 -4.34 -57.16 0.04
N GLY A 629 -3.13 -56.67 -0.20
CA GLY A 629 -2.85 -55.78 -1.33
C GLY A 629 -3.68 -54.51 -1.22
N ASP A 630 -4.67 -54.37 -2.11
CA ASP A 630 -5.51 -53.18 -2.23
C ASP A 630 -6.94 -53.46 -1.73
N SER A 631 -7.16 -54.58 -1.04
CA SER A 631 -8.45 -54.97 -0.44
C SER A 631 -8.32 -55.07 1.07
N ILE A 632 -9.34 -54.59 1.78
CA ILE A 632 -9.46 -54.70 3.23
C ILE A 632 -10.79 -55.39 3.53
N GLU A 633 -10.74 -56.60 4.07
CA GLU A 633 -11.94 -57.30 4.55
C GLU A 633 -12.06 -57.08 6.06
N ILE A 634 -13.23 -56.63 6.53
CA ILE A 634 -13.51 -56.50 7.96
C ILE A 634 -14.68 -57.40 8.30
N ARG A 635 -14.51 -58.28 9.28
CA ARG A 635 -15.62 -59.11 9.77
C ARG A 635 -16.36 -58.35 10.87
N VAL A 636 -17.67 -58.22 10.69
CA VAL A 636 -18.56 -57.51 11.61
C VAL A 636 -19.66 -58.46 12.10
N PRO A 637 -20.22 -58.26 13.30
CA PRO A 637 -21.31 -59.08 13.82
C PRO A 637 -22.56 -58.99 12.93
N ASP A 638 -23.31 -60.09 12.85
CA ASP A 638 -24.61 -60.10 12.15
C ASP A 638 -25.52 -58.96 12.61
N GLU A 639 -26.17 -58.32 11.64
CA GLU A 639 -27.10 -57.20 11.81
C GLU A 639 -26.49 -55.90 12.38
N MET A 640 -25.16 -55.83 12.54
CA MET A 640 -24.50 -54.59 12.92
C MET A 640 -24.83 -53.46 11.92
N PRO A 641 -25.30 -52.29 12.39
CA PRO A 641 -25.53 -51.12 11.55
C PRO A 641 -24.24 -50.65 10.87
N LEU A 642 -24.34 -50.31 9.58
CA LEU A 642 -23.19 -49.91 8.75
C LEU A 642 -23.31 -48.46 8.23
N ASN A 643 -24.28 -47.70 8.73
CA ASN A 643 -24.51 -46.30 8.38
C ASN A 643 -23.73 -45.37 9.32
N ASN A 644 -23.22 -44.27 8.76
CA ASN A 644 -22.62 -43.16 9.51
C ASN A 644 -21.44 -43.55 10.43
N LEU A 645 -20.58 -44.48 10.01
CA LEU A 645 -19.46 -44.96 10.80
C LEU A 645 -18.16 -44.20 10.48
N THR A 646 -17.35 -43.96 11.52
CA THR A 646 -16.01 -43.35 11.39
C THR A 646 -14.95 -44.40 11.70
N PRO A 647 -14.32 -45.02 10.69
CA PRO A 647 -13.23 -45.97 10.92
C PRO A 647 -11.96 -45.28 11.42
N GLU A 648 -11.17 -45.97 12.23
CA GLU A 648 -9.79 -45.57 12.53
C GLU A 648 -8.88 -46.07 11.39
N VAL A 649 -8.23 -45.14 10.69
CA VAL A 649 -7.36 -45.46 9.55
C VAL A 649 -5.95 -44.97 9.86
N THR A 650 -4.99 -45.88 9.89
CA THR A 650 -3.56 -45.55 9.94
C THR A 650 -2.98 -45.71 8.53
N VAL A 651 -2.31 -44.68 8.06
CA VAL A 651 -1.66 -44.65 6.74
C VAL A 651 -0.14 -44.57 6.89
N SER A 652 0.59 -44.77 5.80
CA SER A 652 2.03 -44.53 5.72
C SER A 652 2.41 -43.13 6.23
N GLU A 653 3.61 -43.01 6.81
CA GLU A 653 4.14 -41.72 7.27
C GLU A 653 4.14 -40.67 6.14
N GLY A 654 3.68 -39.46 6.46
CA GLY A 654 3.51 -38.36 5.51
C GLY A 654 2.30 -38.49 4.55
N ALA A 655 1.64 -39.65 4.48
CA ALA A 655 0.45 -39.84 3.67
C ALA A 655 -0.82 -39.34 4.37
N LYS A 656 -1.88 -39.11 3.60
CA LYS A 656 -3.20 -38.68 4.11
C LYS A 656 -4.35 -39.41 3.41
N LEU A 657 -5.41 -39.66 4.16
CA LEU A 657 -6.67 -40.16 3.61
C LEU A 657 -7.43 -38.98 2.97
N ILE A 658 -7.78 -39.11 1.68
CA ILE A 658 -8.51 -38.05 0.94
C ILE A 658 -9.92 -38.46 0.51
N ALA A 659 -10.24 -39.76 0.59
CA ALA A 659 -11.58 -40.27 0.35
C ALA A 659 -11.79 -41.60 1.10
N PRO A 660 -13.02 -41.94 1.51
CA PRO A 660 -14.21 -41.12 1.43
C PRO A 660 -14.19 -40.00 2.49
N LYS A 661 -15.15 -39.07 2.45
CA LYS A 661 -15.43 -38.22 3.60
C LYS A 661 -15.99 -39.09 4.73
N LEU A 662 -15.59 -38.82 5.95
CA LEU A 662 -16.07 -39.50 7.15
C LEU A 662 -17.03 -38.57 7.93
N PRO A 663 -18.05 -39.11 8.60
CA PRO A 663 -18.44 -40.53 8.66
C PRO A 663 -18.93 -41.09 7.31
N ALA A 664 -18.79 -42.40 7.11
CA ALA A 664 -19.13 -43.11 5.88
C ALA A 664 -20.21 -44.18 6.11
N THR A 665 -21.01 -44.45 5.08
CA THR A 665 -21.95 -45.58 5.06
C THR A 665 -21.35 -46.72 4.25
N PHE A 666 -21.39 -47.91 4.80
CA PHE A 666 -20.92 -49.14 4.17
C PHE A 666 -22.10 -50.05 3.82
N VAL A 667 -21.88 -50.95 2.87
CA VAL A 667 -22.84 -52.00 2.49
C VAL A 667 -22.14 -53.34 2.68
N ALA A 668 -22.74 -54.24 3.45
CA ALA A 668 -22.17 -55.56 3.71
C ALA A 668 -21.95 -56.33 2.40
N GLY A 669 -20.77 -56.92 2.24
CA GLY A 669 -20.35 -57.66 1.06
C GLY A 669 -20.02 -56.79 -0.16
N ALA A 670 -20.15 -55.46 -0.08
CA ALA A 670 -19.82 -54.54 -1.17
C ALA A 670 -18.62 -53.64 -0.79
N PRO A 671 -17.67 -53.43 -1.72
CA PRO A 671 -16.49 -52.62 -1.45
C PRO A 671 -16.81 -51.13 -1.39
N THR A 672 -16.27 -50.45 -0.39
CA THR A 672 -16.24 -48.99 -0.25
C THR A 672 -14.82 -48.49 -0.53
N ALA A 673 -14.66 -47.49 -1.40
CA ALA A 673 -13.36 -47.02 -1.83
C ALA A 673 -12.72 -46.06 -0.81
N PHE A 674 -11.49 -46.36 -0.38
CA PHE A 674 -10.66 -45.51 0.47
C PHE A 674 -9.40 -45.10 -0.27
N THR A 675 -9.23 -43.81 -0.57
CA THR A 675 -8.08 -43.31 -1.32
C THR A 675 -7.10 -42.60 -0.40
N VAL A 676 -5.86 -43.09 -0.38
CA VAL A 676 -4.72 -42.49 0.30
C VAL A 676 -3.86 -41.75 -0.72
N GLN A 677 -3.41 -40.55 -0.37
CA GLN A 677 -2.45 -39.75 -1.13
C GLN A 677 -1.13 -39.70 -0.37
N ALA A 678 -0.02 -39.93 -1.06
CA ALA A 678 1.31 -39.84 -0.47
C ALA A 678 1.70 -38.40 -0.14
N GLU A 679 2.81 -38.28 0.58
CA GLU A 679 3.45 -37.01 0.92
C GLU A 679 3.82 -36.17 -0.30
N ASP A 680 4.17 -36.79 -1.44
CA ASP A 680 4.52 -36.08 -2.68
C ASP A 680 3.37 -35.25 -3.29
N GLY A 681 2.15 -35.43 -2.79
CA GLY A 681 0.96 -34.72 -3.23
C GLY A 681 0.38 -35.21 -4.57
N THR A 682 0.95 -36.24 -5.19
CA THR A 682 0.47 -36.75 -6.50
C THR A 682 0.22 -38.24 -6.55
N SER A 683 1.06 -39.03 -5.89
CA SER A 683 0.90 -40.48 -5.80
C SER A 683 -0.35 -40.80 -4.99
N LYS A 684 -1.18 -41.70 -5.51
CA LYS A 684 -2.45 -42.11 -4.89
C LYS A 684 -2.64 -43.61 -5.00
N LYS A 685 -3.29 -44.19 -3.99
CA LYS A 685 -3.71 -45.59 -3.98
C LYS A 685 -5.11 -45.70 -3.40
N THR A 686 -5.95 -46.53 -4.01
CA THR A 686 -7.33 -46.76 -3.56
C THR A 686 -7.49 -48.19 -3.07
N TYR A 687 -8.02 -48.33 -1.85
CA TYR A 687 -8.33 -49.57 -1.18
C TYR A 687 -9.83 -49.87 -1.28
N ALA A 688 -10.17 -51.13 -1.54
CA ALA A 688 -11.53 -51.65 -1.50
C ALA A 688 -11.82 -52.21 -0.10
N VAL A 689 -12.56 -51.45 0.71
CA VAL A 689 -12.92 -51.84 2.08
C VAL A 689 -14.28 -52.52 2.09
N THR A 690 -14.33 -53.80 2.47
CA THR A 690 -15.54 -54.62 2.42
C THR A 690 -15.86 -55.18 3.80
N PRO A 691 -16.91 -54.67 4.48
CA PRO A 691 -17.41 -55.31 5.68
C PRO A 691 -18.19 -56.59 5.31
N VAL A 692 -17.98 -57.67 6.04
CA VAL A 692 -18.63 -58.97 5.85
C VAL A 692 -19.26 -59.40 7.17
N TYR A 693 -20.55 -59.72 7.16
CA TYR A 693 -21.24 -60.26 8.32
C TYR A 693 -20.72 -61.67 8.66
N ASP A 694 -20.47 -61.90 9.94
CA ASP A 694 -20.04 -63.18 10.49
C ASP A 694 -20.69 -63.43 11.86
N ALA A 695 -21.59 -64.42 11.90
CA ALA A 695 -22.31 -64.81 13.11
C ALA A 695 -21.40 -65.20 14.30
N ASN A 696 -20.14 -65.54 14.06
CA ASN A 696 -19.19 -65.91 15.11
C ASN A 696 -18.41 -64.71 15.68
N VAL A 697 -18.56 -63.53 15.08
CA VAL A 697 -17.89 -62.30 15.51
C VAL A 697 -18.79 -61.54 16.46
N LYS A 698 -18.27 -61.26 17.66
CA LYS A 698 -18.90 -60.36 18.63
C LYS A 698 -18.49 -58.92 18.38
N GLY A 699 -19.39 -57.98 18.64
CA GLY A 699 -19.12 -56.55 18.59
C GLY A 699 -18.00 -56.15 19.54
N LYS A 700 -17.06 -55.35 19.02
CA LYS A 700 -15.93 -54.79 19.78
C LYS A 700 -16.00 -53.27 19.94
N GLY A 701 -16.99 -52.63 19.33
CA GLY A 701 -17.17 -51.19 19.42
C GLY A 701 -17.53 -50.77 20.84
N THR A 702 -16.97 -49.63 21.26
CA THR A 702 -17.18 -49.03 22.59
C THR A 702 -17.52 -47.54 22.50
N THR A 703 -17.95 -47.09 21.32
CA THR A 703 -18.26 -45.68 21.04
C THR A 703 -19.55 -45.25 21.74
N LEU A 704 -19.53 -44.08 22.38
CA LEU A 704 -20.72 -43.30 22.72
C LEU A 704 -20.89 -42.21 21.64
N PHE A 705 -21.97 -42.26 20.88
CA PHE A 705 -22.20 -41.39 19.73
C PHE A 705 -22.76 -40.04 20.18
N THR A 706 -21.89 -39.03 20.27
CA THR A 706 -22.24 -37.73 20.86
C THR A 706 -23.26 -36.93 20.07
N ASP A 707 -23.36 -37.14 18.75
CA ASP A 707 -24.36 -36.56 17.85
C ASP A 707 -25.78 -37.09 18.09
N THR A 708 -25.91 -38.18 18.85
CA THR A 708 -27.21 -38.79 19.20
C THR A 708 -27.67 -38.43 20.61
N ILE A 709 -26.90 -37.62 21.34
CA ILE A 709 -27.21 -37.27 22.73
C ILE A 709 -28.51 -36.46 22.79
N GLN A 710 -29.41 -36.89 23.67
CA GLN A 710 -30.62 -36.18 24.06
C GLN A 710 -30.73 -36.16 25.59
N ILE A 711 -31.14 -35.02 26.14
CA ILE A 711 -31.35 -34.85 27.58
C ILE A 711 -32.82 -34.50 27.84
N GLN A 712 -33.45 -35.19 28.78
CA GLN A 712 -34.80 -34.88 29.26
C GLN A 712 -34.83 -34.86 30.79
N ASN A 713 -35.89 -34.27 31.37
CA ASN A 713 -36.21 -34.40 32.80
C ASN A 713 -37.46 -35.29 32.98
N GLU A 714 -38.07 -35.28 34.17
CA GLU A 714 -39.28 -36.06 34.48
C GLU A 714 -40.49 -35.72 33.58
N ASP A 715 -40.49 -34.55 32.93
CA ASP A 715 -41.51 -34.13 31.99
C ASP A 715 -41.39 -34.77 30.59
N LEU A 716 -40.32 -35.55 30.36
CA LEU A 716 -40.02 -36.26 29.10
C LEU A 716 -39.87 -35.34 27.88
N ALA A 717 -39.72 -34.04 28.09
CA ALA A 717 -39.44 -33.07 27.04
C ALA A 717 -37.93 -32.93 26.86
N ASP A 718 -37.48 -32.98 25.61
CA ASP A 718 -36.10 -32.69 25.23
C ASP A 718 -35.70 -31.29 25.73
N LYS A 719 -34.53 -31.21 26.36
CA LYS A 719 -33.95 -29.96 26.84
C LYS A 719 -32.99 -29.42 25.80
N ASP A 720 -33.13 -28.15 25.51
CA ASP A 720 -32.24 -27.45 24.61
C ASP A 720 -30.82 -27.47 25.19
N MET A 721 -29.89 -27.99 24.38
CA MET A 721 -28.47 -28.00 24.67
C MET A 721 -27.86 -26.70 24.11
N GLU A 722 -27.40 -25.84 25.01
CA GLU A 722 -26.77 -24.56 24.68
C GLU A 722 -25.32 -24.75 24.17
N ASP A 723 -24.61 -25.76 24.69
CA ASP A 723 -23.23 -26.07 24.33
C ASP A 723 -22.89 -27.54 24.66
N MET A 724 -21.97 -28.15 23.92
CA MET A 724 -21.39 -29.45 24.22
C MET A 724 -19.90 -29.46 23.90
N GLN A 725 -19.09 -29.72 24.92
CA GLN A 725 -17.63 -29.79 24.81
C GLN A 725 -17.18 -31.23 25.00
N VAL A 726 -16.43 -31.76 24.02
CA VAL A 726 -15.90 -33.12 24.06
C VAL A 726 -14.38 -33.07 24.08
N THR A 727 -13.76 -33.63 25.12
CA THR A 727 -12.31 -33.60 25.35
C THR A 727 -11.79 -35.02 25.55
N LYS A 728 -10.86 -35.48 24.71
CA LYS A 728 -10.17 -36.76 24.92
C LYS A 728 -8.91 -36.53 25.75
N ASN A 729 -8.80 -37.21 26.89
CA ASN A 729 -7.69 -37.07 27.83
C ASN A 729 -6.55 -38.06 27.53
N ASP A 730 -5.35 -37.73 28.01
CA ASP A 730 -4.14 -38.55 27.84
C ASP A 730 -4.25 -39.94 28.46
N ASP A 731 -5.10 -40.10 29.48
CA ASP A 731 -5.37 -41.39 30.12
C ASP A 731 -6.34 -42.30 29.34
N GLY A 732 -6.82 -41.83 28.18
CA GLY A 732 -7.77 -42.53 27.31
C GLY A 732 -9.25 -42.26 27.62
N THR A 733 -9.57 -41.49 28.67
CA THR A 733 -10.95 -41.11 29.02
C THR A 733 -11.45 -39.99 28.12
N THR A 734 -12.73 -40.01 27.75
CA THR A 734 -13.37 -38.91 27.01
C THR A 734 -14.35 -38.13 27.88
N ASP A 735 -14.10 -36.86 28.11
CA ASP A 735 -14.98 -35.96 28.86
C ASP A 735 -16.01 -35.33 27.92
N ILE A 736 -17.26 -35.30 28.38
CA ILE A 736 -18.39 -34.68 27.68
C ILE A 736 -19.06 -33.71 28.67
N LEU A 737 -18.85 -32.41 28.47
CA LEU A 737 -19.51 -31.35 29.24
C LEU A 737 -20.67 -30.79 28.42
N ILE A 738 -21.88 -30.94 28.92
CA ILE A 738 -23.10 -30.46 28.27
C ILE A 738 -23.65 -29.29 29.07
N THR A 739 -23.92 -28.18 28.40
CA THR A 739 -24.60 -27.02 28.98
C THR A 739 -26.03 -27.00 28.45
N ILE A 740 -26.99 -26.93 29.36
CA ILE A 740 -28.42 -26.84 29.02
C ILE A 740 -29.04 -25.59 29.63
N VAL A 741 -30.22 -25.23 29.12
CA VAL A 741 -31.00 -24.08 29.60
C VAL A 741 -31.14 -24.05 31.15
N PRO A 742 -31.16 -22.86 31.78
CA PRO A 742 -31.28 -22.74 33.23
C PRO A 742 -32.55 -23.35 33.81
N GLY A 743 -32.47 -23.73 35.09
CA GLY A 743 -33.62 -24.22 35.86
C GLY A 743 -33.91 -25.71 35.66
N VAL A 744 -33.12 -26.40 34.83
CA VAL A 744 -33.15 -27.85 34.72
C VAL A 744 -32.45 -28.50 35.92
N ASP A 745 -33.11 -29.47 36.57
CA ASP A 745 -32.52 -30.29 37.64
C ASP A 745 -31.58 -31.34 37.02
N THR A 746 -30.27 -31.17 37.20
CA THR A 746 -29.23 -32.04 36.64
C THR A 746 -28.97 -33.31 37.47
N THR A 747 -29.63 -33.44 38.63
CA THR A 747 -29.49 -34.64 39.49
C THR A 747 -30.41 -35.79 39.10
N LYS A 748 -31.39 -35.52 38.21
CA LYS A 748 -32.42 -36.47 37.77
C LYS A 748 -32.70 -36.33 36.28
N LEU A 749 -31.69 -36.58 35.45
CA LEU A 749 -31.79 -36.48 34.00
C LEU A 749 -32.09 -37.83 33.36
N ARG A 750 -32.83 -37.81 32.26
CA ARG A 750 -32.99 -38.93 31.33
C ARG A 750 -31.98 -38.72 30.21
N PHE A 751 -30.83 -39.37 30.32
CA PHE A 751 -29.74 -39.28 29.34
C PHE A 751 -29.91 -40.36 28.29
N LYS A 752 -30.11 -39.95 27.04
CA LYS A 752 -30.19 -40.85 25.90
C LYS A 752 -29.00 -40.60 24.99
N ALA A 753 -28.29 -41.66 24.63
CA ALA A 753 -27.21 -41.65 23.65
C ALA A 753 -27.15 -43.04 23.01
N ASP A 754 -26.96 -43.09 21.69
CA ASP A 754 -26.62 -44.33 21.03
C ASP A 754 -25.20 -44.73 21.43
N ILE A 755 -25.00 -46.04 21.59
CA ILE A 755 -23.71 -46.66 21.84
C ILE A 755 -23.45 -47.73 20.78
N SER A 756 -22.18 -48.12 20.63
CA SER A 756 -21.76 -49.16 19.68
C SER A 756 -22.67 -50.40 19.73
N TYR A 757 -22.83 -51.05 18.58
CA TYR A 757 -23.76 -52.16 18.41
C TYR A 757 -23.61 -53.25 19.49
N LYS A 758 -24.72 -53.53 20.19
CA LYS A 758 -24.81 -54.47 21.32
C LYS A 758 -23.87 -54.20 22.50
N ALA A 759 -23.23 -53.03 22.55
CA ALA A 759 -22.52 -52.59 23.74
C ALA A 759 -23.51 -52.32 24.89
N THR A 760 -22.97 -52.26 26.10
CA THR A 760 -23.68 -51.88 27.33
C THR A 760 -22.97 -50.70 27.96
N ALA A 761 -23.69 -49.90 28.74
CA ALA A 761 -23.12 -48.78 29.49
C ALA A 761 -23.29 -49.00 31.00
N SER A 762 -22.35 -48.49 31.81
CA SER A 762 -22.40 -48.56 33.27
C SER A 762 -23.52 -47.74 33.91
N ILE A 763 -24.08 -46.79 33.17
CA ILE A 763 -25.28 -46.03 33.53
C ILE A 763 -26.34 -46.21 32.43
N ASP A 764 -27.58 -45.82 32.72
CA ASP A 764 -28.62 -45.82 31.71
C ASP A 764 -28.43 -44.68 30.70
N VAL A 765 -28.01 -45.06 29.49
CA VAL A 765 -27.88 -44.19 28.31
C VAL A 765 -29.06 -44.35 27.36
N THR A 766 -30.12 -45.07 27.74
CA THR A 766 -31.31 -45.29 26.91
C THR A 766 -32.42 -44.27 27.16
N GLY A 767 -32.26 -43.40 28.18
CA GLY A 767 -33.28 -42.46 28.65
C GLY A 767 -34.44 -43.12 29.42
N LYS A 768 -34.32 -44.38 29.86
CA LYS A 768 -35.42 -45.12 30.53
C LYS A 768 -35.48 -44.93 32.04
N SER A 769 -34.44 -44.37 32.65
CA SER A 769 -34.32 -44.07 34.07
C SER A 769 -33.57 -42.77 34.29
N ASN A 770 -33.63 -42.26 35.52
CA ASN A 770 -32.97 -41.02 35.89
C ASN A 770 -31.50 -41.33 36.24
N VAL A 771 -30.58 -40.52 35.72
CA VAL A 771 -29.16 -40.49 36.03
C VAL A 771 -28.79 -39.14 36.65
N ASP A 772 -27.87 -39.17 37.59
CA ASP A 772 -27.30 -37.95 38.18
C ASP A 772 -26.04 -37.55 37.40
N LEU A 773 -26.09 -36.38 36.75
CA LEU A 773 -25.00 -35.81 35.97
C LEU A 773 -24.65 -34.37 36.43
N HIS A 774 -25.02 -33.97 37.67
CA HIS A 774 -24.69 -32.64 38.18
C HIS A 774 -23.17 -32.42 38.37
N ASP A 775 -22.44 -33.51 38.55
CA ASP A 775 -20.98 -33.55 38.54
C ASP A 775 -20.47 -34.60 37.53
N TRP A 776 -19.16 -34.72 37.41
CA TRP A 776 -18.55 -35.68 36.49
C TRP A 776 -18.90 -37.13 36.86
N THR A 777 -19.69 -37.78 36.01
CA THR A 777 -20.13 -39.17 36.18
C THR A 777 -19.43 -40.07 35.16
N GLU A 778 -18.76 -41.13 35.64
CA GLU A 778 -18.10 -42.12 34.77
C GLU A 778 -19.14 -42.97 34.02
N VAL A 779 -18.98 -43.05 32.70
CA VAL A 779 -19.75 -43.92 31.81
C VAL A 779 -18.77 -44.89 31.14
N VAL A 780 -18.80 -46.14 31.57
CA VAL A 780 -18.01 -47.22 30.96
C VAL A 780 -18.87 -47.90 29.92
N VAL A 781 -18.47 -47.80 28.65
CA VAL A 781 -19.09 -48.54 27.56
C VAL A 781 -18.33 -49.84 27.37
N THR A 782 -19.02 -50.98 27.51
CA THR A 782 -18.48 -52.32 27.36
C THR A 782 -19.06 -52.98 26.12
N ALA A 783 -18.19 -53.44 25.21
CA ALA A 783 -18.61 -54.08 23.97
C ALA A 783 -19.27 -55.45 24.21
N GLU A 784 -19.91 -56.03 23.17
CA GLU A 784 -20.56 -57.35 23.22
C GLU A 784 -19.58 -58.48 23.62
N ASP A 785 -18.28 -58.31 23.33
CA ASP A 785 -17.24 -59.27 23.73
C ASP A 785 -17.02 -59.35 25.26
N GLY A 786 -17.50 -58.35 26.02
CA GLY A 786 -17.39 -58.25 27.47
C GLY A 786 -15.99 -57.91 27.98
N ALA A 787 -15.00 -57.76 27.10
CA ALA A 787 -13.60 -57.49 27.46
C ALA A 787 -13.17 -56.08 27.04
N THR A 788 -13.64 -55.60 25.89
CA THR A 788 -13.29 -54.29 25.34
C THR A 788 -14.15 -53.22 26.03
N THR A 789 -13.49 -52.22 26.61
CA THR A 789 -14.17 -51.11 27.30
C THR A 789 -13.59 -49.76 26.90
N ALA A 790 -14.43 -48.73 26.90
CA ALA A 790 -14.00 -47.33 26.84
C ALA A 790 -14.61 -46.57 28.01
N LYS A 791 -13.88 -45.56 28.49
CA LYS A 791 -14.31 -44.71 29.60
C LYS A 791 -14.66 -43.32 29.10
N TYR A 792 -15.82 -42.86 29.53
CA TYR A 792 -16.28 -41.49 29.36
C TYR A 792 -16.54 -40.87 30.73
N ARG A 793 -16.49 -39.54 30.82
CA ARG A 793 -17.08 -38.81 31.95
C ARG A 793 -18.05 -37.80 31.40
N VAL A 794 -19.29 -37.84 31.86
CA VAL A 794 -20.34 -36.92 31.41
C VAL A 794 -20.69 -36.00 32.57
N LYS A 795 -20.80 -34.70 32.28
CA LYS A 795 -21.29 -33.69 33.22
C LYS A 795 -22.29 -32.79 32.51
N VAL A 796 -23.41 -32.51 33.15
CA VAL A 796 -24.45 -31.61 32.65
C VAL A 796 -24.58 -30.43 33.59
N VAL A 797 -24.51 -29.22 33.03
CA VAL A 797 -24.67 -27.97 33.79
C VAL A 797 -25.90 -27.21 33.28
N SER A 798 -26.78 -26.84 34.22
CA SER A 798 -27.98 -26.05 33.97
C SER A 798 -27.67 -24.57 34.21
N GLN A 799 -27.17 -23.90 33.18
CA GLN A 799 -26.69 -22.52 33.23
C GLN A 799 -26.88 -21.86 31.88
N THR A 800 -27.18 -20.56 31.86
CA THR A 800 -27.22 -19.78 30.62
C THR A 800 -25.89 -19.07 30.41
N PHE A 801 -25.63 -18.71 29.16
CA PHE A 801 -24.52 -17.84 28.82
C PHE A 801 -24.86 -16.38 29.12
N ALA A 802 -23.84 -15.63 29.52
CA ALA A 802 -23.87 -14.18 29.50
C ALA A 802 -24.12 -13.70 28.06
N SER A 803 -24.87 -12.62 27.88
CA SER A 803 -25.29 -12.19 26.54
C SER A 803 -25.33 -10.68 26.35
N ILE A 804 -25.28 -10.29 25.08
CA ILE A 804 -25.55 -8.92 24.62
C ILE A 804 -26.87 -9.01 23.86
N THR A 805 -27.86 -8.22 24.27
CA THR A 805 -29.21 -8.22 23.68
C THR A 805 -29.42 -7.08 22.71
N GLU A 806 -28.62 -6.02 22.82
CA GLU A 806 -28.68 -4.88 21.92
C GLU A 806 -27.30 -4.24 21.76
N PHE A 807 -26.96 -3.86 20.53
CA PHE A 807 -25.70 -3.23 20.21
C PHE A 807 -25.91 -2.22 19.07
N VAL A 808 -25.62 -0.95 19.33
CA VAL A 808 -25.85 0.18 18.41
C VAL A 808 -24.60 1.05 18.39
N ILE A 809 -24.20 1.47 17.18
CA ILE A 809 -23.12 2.45 16.97
C ILE A 809 -23.66 3.65 16.20
N LYS A 810 -22.96 4.77 16.29
CA LYS A 810 -23.26 5.97 15.50
C LYS A 810 -22.04 6.37 14.68
N VAL A 811 -22.21 6.45 13.37
CA VAL A 811 -21.15 6.79 12.41
C VAL A 811 -21.71 7.84 11.45
N ASP A 812 -20.94 8.91 11.20
CA ASP A 812 -21.35 10.05 10.37
C ASP A 812 -22.73 10.65 10.71
N GLY A 813 -23.09 10.61 12.01
CA GLY A 813 -24.37 11.14 12.49
C GLY A 813 -25.57 10.20 12.40
N VAL A 814 -25.42 9.01 11.80
CA VAL A 814 -26.47 8.00 11.63
C VAL A 814 -26.26 6.84 12.62
N GLU A 815 -27.34 6.37 13.25
CA GLU A 815 -27.30 5.20 14.13
C GLU A 815 -27.55 3.90 13.37
N TYR A 816 -26.72 2.90 13.65
CA TYR A 816 -26.80 1.56 13.08
C TYR A 816 -26.98 0.55 14.21
N GLY A 817 -28.11 -0.14 14.23
CA GLY A 817 -28.32 -1.30 15.10
C GLY A 817 -27.71 -2.56 14.49
N ALA A 818 -27.12 -3.41 15.32
CA ALA A 818 -26.60 -4.70 14.89
C ALA A 818 -27.67 -5.80 15.00
N VAL A 819 -27.58 -6.78 14.11
CA VAL A 819 -28.17 -8.11 14.31
C VAL A 819 -27.22 -8.91 15.19
N ILE A 820 -27.73 -9.43 16.30
CA ILE A 820 -26.94 -10.23 17.24
C ILE A 820 -27.41 -11.68 17.15
N THR A 821 -26.48 -12.59 16.88
CA THR A 821 -26.71 -14.03 16.85
C THR A 821 -25.68 -14.70 17.73
N ALA A 822 -26.07 -15.70 18.53
CA ALA A 822 -25.11 -16.39 19.39
C ALA A 822 -25.49 -17.85 19.62
N THR A 823 -24.47 -18.69 19.73
CA THR A 823 -24.57 -20.14 19.99
C THR A 823 -23.45 -20.53 20.94
N GLY A 824 -23.80 -21.11 22.09
CA GLY A 824 -22.83 -21.53 23.10
C GLY A 824 -21.95 -20.38 23.61
N ALA A 825 -20.64 -20.60 23.64
CA ALA A 825 -19.64 -19.63 24.14
C ALA A 825 -19.31 -18.49 23.15
N THR A 826 -19.87 -18.50 21.95
CA THR A 826 -19.56 -17.52 20.90
C THR A 826 -20.80 -16.81 20.37
N GLY A 827 -20.61 -15.60 19.84
CA GLY A 827 -21.64 -14.86 19.14
C GLY A 827 -21.08 -13.92 18.09
N THR A 828 -21.97 -13.34 17.29
CA THR A 828 -21.66 -12.37 16.26
C THR A 828 -22.56 -11.16 16.43
N ILE A 829 -21.96 -9.98 16.37
CA ILE A 829 -22.65 -8.69 16.32
C ILE A 829 -22.43 -8.15 14.90
N ARG A 830 -23.44 -8.23 14.04
CA ARG A 830 -23.33 -7.87 12.63
C ARG A 830 -24.07 -6.58 12.33
N PHE A 831 -23.36 -5.61 11.78
CA PHE A 831 -23.97 -4.41 11.21
C PHE A 831 -24.21 -4.58 9.72
N VAL A 832 -25.37 -4.08 9.26
CA VAL A 832 -25.79 -4.08 7.85
C VAL A 832 -26.05 -2.65 7.41
N GLY A 833 -25.55 -2.27 6.24
CA GLY A 833 -25.87 -0.98 5.60
C GLY A 833 -25.00 0.19 6.04
N ILE A 834 -23.88 -0.05 6.72
CA ILE A 834 -22.87 1.00 6.97
C ILE A 834 -22.15 1.29 5.65
N PRO A 835 -22.03 2.57 5.21
CA PRO A 835 -21.29 2.93 4.00
C PRO A 835 -19.80 2.57 4.08
N ASP A 836 -19.21 2.12 2.97
CA ASP A 836 -17.78 1.76 2.88
C ASP A 836 -16.83 2.94 3.16
N THR A 837 -17.35 4.17 3.08
CA THR A 837 -16.60 5.40 3.36
C THR A 837 -16.63 5.80 4.84
N ALA A 838 -17.38 5.08 5.68
CA ALA A 838 -17.58 5.43 7.08
C ALA A 838 -16.32 5.11 7.90
N ASP A 839 -15.84 6.05 8.71
CA ASP A 839 -14.68 5.84 9.58
C ASP A 839 -15.07 4.98 10.79
N LEU A 840 -14.60 3.73 10.77
CA LEU A 840 -14.83 2.74 11.81
C LEU A 840 -13.61 2.51 12.70
N THR A 841 -12.53 3.28 12.52
CA THR A 841 -11.24 3.05 13.21
C THR A 841 -11.30 3.33 14.71
N ARG A 842 -12.26 4.16 15.16
CA ARG A 842 -12.40 4.55 16.56
C ARG A 842 -13.85 4.91 16.92
N VAL A 843 -14.70 3.90 17.13
CA VAL A 843 -16.13 4.07 17.40
C VAL A 843 -16.48 3.57 18.80
N VAL A 844 -17.27 4.35 19.54
CA VAL A 844 -17.86 3.93 20.83
C VAL A 844 -19.30 3.50 20.58
N PRO A 845 -19.75 2.35 21.10
CA PRO A 845 -21.16 1.98 21.07
C PRO A 845 -22.02 3.07 21.71
N THR A 846 -23.05 3.54 21.00
CA THR A 846 -24.02 4.48 21.56
C THR A 846 -25.02 3.78 22.48
N LYS A 847 -25.25 2.48 22.24
CA LYS A 847 -26.05 1.63 23.10
C LYS A 847 -25.49 0.21 23.10
N LEU A 848 -25.26 -0.34 24.28
CA LEU A 848 -24.91 -1.74 24.50
C LEU A 848 -25.73 -2.23 25.70
N THR A 849 -26.66 -3.14 25.46
CA THR A 849 -27.52 -3.73 26.50
C THR A 849 -27.12 -5.17 26.73
N LEU A 850 -26.91 -5.51 28.00
CA LEU A 850 -26.55 -6.84 28.44
C LEU A 850 -27.83 -7.64 28.73
N GLY A 851 -27.78 -8.94 28.50
CA GLY A 851 -28.86 -9.86 28.85
C GLY A 851 -28.99 -10.04 30.36
N GLU A 852 -30.10 -10.66 30.78
CA GLU A 852 -30.40 -10.89 32.18
C GLU A 852 -29.25 -11.64 32.90
N GLY A 853 -28.88 -11.18 34.10
CA GLY A 853 -27.79 -11.73 34.89
C GLY A 853 -26.36 -11.42 34.39
N THR A 854 -26.20 -10.80 33.22
CA THR A 854 -24.90 -10.40 32.68
C THR A 854 -24.47 -9.07 33.30
N THR A 855 -23.33 -9.05 33.99
CA THR A 855 -22.88 -7.89 34.80
C THR A 855 -21.60 -7.26 34.29
N GLU A 856 -20.86 -7.93 33.40
CA GLU A 856 -19.56 -7.48 32.91
C GLU A 856 -19.49 -7.59 31.38
N VAL A 857 -18.83 -6.62 30.74
CA VAL A 857 -18.51 -6.61 29.32
C VAL A 857 -17.09 -6.05 29.11
N LEU A 858 -16.28 -6.76 28.33
CA LEU A 858 -14.89 -6.45 28.03
C LEU A 858 -14.67 -6.49 26.51
N PRO A 859 -14.17 -5.43 25.88
CA PRO A 859 -13.85 -4.13 26.46
C PRO A 859 -15.12 -3.42 26.97
N SER A 860 -14.93 -2.45 27.87
CA SER A 860 -16.05 -1.68 28.43
C SER A 860 -16.95 -1.10 27.33
N ALA A 861 -18.26 -1.05 27.57
CA ALA A 861 -19.23 -0.44 26.65
C ALA A 861 -18.89 1.02 26.29
N SER A 862 -18.12 1.71 27.14
CA SER A 862 -17.68 3.09 26.92
C SER A 862 -16.30 3.23 26.25
N ALA A 863 -15.62 2.12 25.96
CA ALA A 863 -14.30 2.13 25.36
C ALA A 863 -14.40 2.22 23.83
N PRO A 864 -13.70 3.16 23.17
CA PRO A 864 -13.67 3.23 21.71
C PRO A 864 -12.96 2.00 21.15
N GLN A 865 -13.56 1.39 20.13
CA GLN A 865 -13.05 0.22 19.43
C GLN A 865 -12.79 0.52 17.95
N ASN A 866 -11.84 -0.21 17.37
CA ASN A 866 -11.62 -0.22 15.94
C ASN A 866 -12.51 -1.31 15.32
N PHE A 867 -13.64 -0.93 14.74
CA PHE A 867 -14.53 -1.86 14.03
C PHE A 867 -14.13 -2.07 12.57
N ALA A 868 -13.15 -1.32 12.04
CA ALA A 868 -12.60 -1.55 10.70
C ALA A 868 -11.70 -2.79 10.65
N GLU A 869 -11.00 -3.09 11.74
CA GLU A 869 -10.11 -4.26 11.89
C GLU A 869 -10.79 -5.47 12.55
N GLY A 870 -12.09 -5.34 12.87
CA GLY A 870 -12.81 -6.27 13.72
C GLY A 870 -12.59 -6.00 15.21
N ALA A 871 -13.61 -6.26 16.03
CA ALA A 871 -13.53 -6.12 17.47
C ALA A 871 -14.18 -7.32 18.16
N GLU A 872 -13.82 -7.58 19.41
CA GLU A 872 -14.44 -8.64 20.21
C GLU A 872 -14.97 -8.09 21.53
N TYR A 873 -16.14 -8.57 21.94
CA TYR A 873 -16.75 -8.30 23.25
C TYR A 873 -16.98 -9.58 24.02
N THR A 874 -16.29 -9.74 25.15
CA THR A 874 -16.49 -10.83 26.10
C THR A 874 -17.41 -10.36 27.22
N VAL A 875 -18.50 -11.09 27.47
CA VAL A 875 -19.46 -10.80 28.55
C VAL A 875 -19.46 -11.89 29.62
N LYS A 876 -19.70 -11.49 30.86
CA LYS A 876 -19.76 -12.38 32.03
C LYS A 876 -20.87 -11.96 32.99
N GLY A 877 -21.30 -12.90 33.84
CA GLY A 877 -22.27 -12.68 34.89
C GLY A 877 -22.12 -13.72 36.00
N GLU A 878 -22.54 -13.38 37.22
CA GLU A 878 -22.52 -14.33 38.33
C GLU A 878 -23.47 -15.50 38.03
N GLY A 879 -22.96 -16.74 38.09
CA GLY A 879 -23.73 -17.94 37.73
C GLY A 879 -23.97 -18.14 36.23
N LEU A 880 -23.41 -17.30 35.37
CA LEU A 880 -23.48 -17.41 33.91
C LEU A 880 -22.17 -17.87 33.30
N ARG A 881 -22.22 -18.60 32.18
CA ARG A 881 -21.02 -18.90 31.39
C ARG A 881 -20.61 -17.69 30.55
N THR A 882 -19.30 -17.45 30.49
CA THR A 882 -18.70 -16.40 29.65
C THR A 882 -19.03 -16.62 28.17
N ARG A 883 -19.34 -15.54 27.45
CA ARG A 883 -19.54 -15.56 25.99
C ARG A 883 -18.74 -14.47 25.32
N THR A 884 -18.15 -14.77 24.17
CA THR A 884 -17.39 -13.79 23.36
C THR A 884 -18.10 -13.54 22.03
N TYR A 885 -18.28 -12.26 21.69
CA TYR A 885 -18.91 -11.80 20.45
C TYR A 885 -17.88 -11.18 19.53
N SER A 886 -17.78 -11.66 18.29
CA SER A 886 -17.01 -10.96 17.25
C SER A 886 -17.92 -9.96 16.54
N VAL A 887 -17.43 -8.73 16.37
CA VAL A 887 -18.13 -7.64 15.69
C VAL A 887 -17.75 -7.63 14.22
N VAL A 888 -18.75 -7.71 13.35
CA VAL A 888 -18.59 -7.74 11.91
C VAL A 888 -19.35 -6.58 11.28
N THR A 889 -18.64 -5.75 10.53
CA THR A 889 -19.20 -4.62 9.77
C THR A 889 -19.26 -5.05 8.31
N SER A 890 -20.46 -5.36 7.82
CA SER A 890 -20.62 -5.78 6.41
C SER A 890 -20.92 -4.58 5.52
N SER A 891 -20.02 -4.33 4.56
CA SER A 891 -20.10 -3.29 3.53
C SER A 891 -21.09 -3.59 2.40
N LYS A 892 -21.72 -4.78 2.37
CA LYS A 892 -22.65 -5.14 1.28
C LYS A 892 -23.91 -5.83 1.78
N GLY A 893 -25.05 -5.24 1.42
CA GLY A 893 -26.30 -5.97 1.25
C GLY A 893 -26.13 -7.00 0.14
N GLY A 894 -25.98 -8.27 0.53
CA GLY A 894 -26.01 -9.42 -0.35
C GLY A 894 -26.45 -10.62 0.47
N GLY A 895 -27.73 -11.00 0.33
CA GLY A 895 -28.22 -12.25 0.91
C GLY A 895 -27.64 -13.45 0.18
N GLY A 896 -27.24 -14.47 0.94
CA GLY A 896 -26.84 -15.78 0.44
C GLY A 896 -25.68 -16.37 1.23
N ASP A 897 -26.01 -17.02 2.34
CA ASP A 897 -25.49 -18.35 2.73
C ASP A 897 -26.59 -19.09 3.49
#